data_AF-A0A2E7UXZ1-F1
#
_entry.id   AF-A0A2E7UXZ1-F1
#
_cell.length_a   1.000
_cell.length_b   1.000
_cell.length_c   1.000
_cell.angle_alpha   90.00
_cell.angle_beta   90.00
_cell.angle_gamma   90.00
#
_symmetry.space_group_name_H-M   'P 1'
#
loop_
_entity.id
_entity.type
_entity.pdbx_description
1 polymer ?
#
loop_
_entity_poly.entity_id
_entity_poly.type
_entity_poly.pdbx_seq_one_letter_code
_entity_poly.pdbx_strand_id
1 'polypeptide(L)'
;MQHEFQPRKGSFLFQRISGVVTILMVLSVGVVFGSLLSEAVVLLGLIPLAWILLLVPTIASAFAAYGKEQYEIHPEHLVCRHGGLLSDGRTELDVRNITHVRLRLPWFRHKLFGIGDVRVESAGSAGSEITFESVLEPEKVYAQVQETMRARGYSLQGGTTLHEESPGVVGAVTDVVQLSMVIGGVIFVIVSSTAGAITEVLSSSMAQTIAAGGMLLIAGLGFVLGLGGLGIRYLDMRRRTYTVRDDMVVYTEGFLTRDNALIPFENLADVSTNRSFWDQLLGLYDVRVSCQGSGSEIVFRRLSNGEAMKSAITALVASAGSRKRALPSSAPEPSASASTQASTTASKPSSSHQLVAPDEAWTATLKMHTFRAMLSVTPALLIPPAWALLALIAAVRAARTEYHVGTDTLSQSYAFIGANQTQFAYDKVTGVQVTKTPLDDFFGTASVEVWSIGAPKPIQMRHIMRRDLNLRALLRQCGIPTPTTAAEVLAQSYGPKAAVISQAPSLIFLLIGAFGLTLGALLTSPLLLLALPLLVAFPLARFGWTTLRIRRQTFRLFPEHFEAETGIWFRKHVYVRYSDVKKIETVQIPWTRQGSLSLYVAGERILETQNGETRVPNVVQVAFLENMDRLADALDAFMMGRLEAAAIPSYTEPAHPALSVSKPSLRSEGVVLLIIGLFFPPLWLILPLVLWQARVRRFIVEADRVLRRDGIFFQRITSIPFHKLDSIQQEQGALGKAFGNGKVTLLTAGSSQPDLVLKHIPDYEAVYRLIRKRYQPSAT
;
A
#
# COMPACT_ATOMS: atom_id res chain seq x y z
N MET A 1 -17.52 28.14 -3.19
CA MET A 1 -18.02 28.18 -4.57
C MET A 1 -17.52 26.94 -5.29
N GLN A 2 -18.33 26.29 -6.11
CA GLN A 2 -17.91 25.15 -6.92
C GLN A 2 -17.11 25.69 -8.11
N HIS A 3 -15.88 25.19 -8.32
CA HIS A 3 -15.08 25.57 -9.47
C HIS A 3 -14.88 24.36 -10.38
N GLU A 4 -15.36 24.48 -11.61
CA GLU A 4 -15.33 23.44 -12.61
C GLU A 4 -14.48 23.89 -13.80
N PHE A 5 -13.58 23.03 -14.25
CA PHE A 5 -12.70 23.33 -15.37
C PHE A 5 -12.29 22.06 -16.12
N GLN A 6 -11.71 22.24 -17.31
CA GLN A 6 -11.25 21.18 -18.20
C GLN A 6 -9.78 21.37 -18.58
N PRO A 7 -9.07 20.30 -18.95
CA PRO A 7 -7.71 20.40 -19.45
C PRO A 7 -7.64 21.24 -20.74
N ARG A 8 -6.48 21.84 -21.02
CA ARG A 8 -6.23 22.49 -22.31
C ARG A 8 -6.05 21.44 -23.41
N LYS A 9 -7.03 21.37 -24.32
CA LYS A 9 -7.12 20.41 -25.44
C LYS A 9 -5.79 20.09 -26.12
N GLY A 10 -5.07 21.10 -26.60
CA GLY A 10 -3.81 20.91 -27.33
C GLY A 10 -2.74 20.20 -26.51
N SER A 11 -2.52 20.65 -25.27
CA SER A 11 -1.53 20.03 -24.36
C SER A 11 -1.93 18.61 -23.96
N PHE A 12 -3.21 18.40 -23.65
CA PHE A 12 -3.74 17.11 -23.25
C PHE A 12 -3.60 16.06 -24.37
N LEU A 13 -4.01 16.41 -25.60
CA LEU A 13 -3.88 15.52 -26.76
C LEU A 13 -2.42 15.23 -27.09
N PHE A 14 -1.56 16.28 -27.09
CA PHE A 14 -0.14 16.11 -27.38
C PHE A 14 0.52 15.11 -26.44
N GLN A 15 0.24 15.18 -25.13
CA GLN A 15 0.82 14.27 -24.13
C GLN A 15 0.52 12.80 -24.40
N ARG A 16 -0.70 12.50 -24.87
CA ARG A 16 -1.17 11.14 -25.10
C ARG A 16 -0.71 10.58 -26.44
N ILE A 17 -0.45 11.44 -27.43
CA ILE A 17 -0.07 11.04 -28.79
C ILE A 17 1.47 10.99 -28.95
N SER A 18 2.21 11.91 -28.32
CA SER A 18 3.65 12.09 -28.56
C SER A 18 4.50 10.85 -28.26
N GLY A 19 4.13 10.08 -27.24
CA GLY A 19 4.83 8.83 -26.88
C GLY A 19 4.78 7.78 -27.99
N VAL A 20 3.58 7.52 -28.52
CA VAL A 20 3.38 6.56 -29.62
C VAL A 20 4.09 7.02 -30.89
N VAL A 21 4.01 8.32 -31.22
CA VAL A 21 4.73 8.89 -32.36
C VAL A 21 6.24 8.70 -32.22
N THR A 22 6.80 8.93 -31.02
CA THR A 22 8.23 8.76 -30.78
C THR A 22 8.67 7.30 -30.93
N ILE A 23 7.91 6.37 -30.35
CA ILE A 23 8.17 4.92 -30.48
C ILE A 23 8.10 4.48 -31.94
N LEU A 24 7.06 4.91 -32.67
CA LEU A 24 6.90 4.61 -34.08
C LEU A 24 8.06 5.17 -34.92
N MET A 25 8.55 6.38 -34.64
CA MET A 25 9.74 6.92 -35.33
C MET A 25 10.97 6.05 -35.07
N VAL A 26 11.25 5.67 -33.82
CA VAL A 26 12.41 4.84 -33.47
C VAL A 26 12.32 3.45 -34.11
N LEU A 27 11.15 2.81 -34.06
CA LEU A 27 10.92 1.53 -34.72
C LEU A 27 11.07 1.63 -36.24
N SER A 28 10.58 2.72 -36.84
CA SER A 28 10.72 2.95 -38.29
C SER A 28 12.19 3.04 -38.68
N VAL A 29 13.01 3.76 -37.91
CA VAL A 29 14.47 3.84 -38.13
C VAL A 29 15.11 2.45 -38.01
N GLY A 30 14.74 1.68 -36.98
CA GLY A 30 15.24 0.31 -36.80
C GLY A 30 14.85 -0.63 -37.95
N VAL A 31 13.62 -0.55 -38.46
CA VAL A 31 13.15 -1.34 -39.60
C VAL A 31 13.85 -0.93 -40.90
N VAL A 32 14.01 0.38 -41.14
CA VAL A 32 14.77 0.87 -42.30
C VAL A 32 16.20 0.34 -42.26
N PHE A 33 16.87 0.43 -41.12
CA PHE A 33 18.24 -0.05 -40.97
C PHE A 33 18.35 -1.58 -41.10
N GLY A 34 17.43 -2.33 -40.48
CA GLY A 34 17.36 -3.79 -40.63
C GLY A 34 17.12 -4.22 -42.07
N SER A 35 16.25 -3.52 -42.80
CA SER A 35 15.96 -3.81 -44.21
C SER A 35 17.17 -3.58 -45.12
N LEU A 36 18.01 -2.58 -44.80
CA LEU A 36 19.26 -2.30 -45.51
C LEU A 36 20.32 -3.39 -45.26
N LEU A 37 20.37 -3.96 -44.04
CA LEU A 37 21.32 -5.01 -43.67
C LEU A 37 20.94 -6.40 -44.21
N SER A 38 19.64 -6.70 -44.27
CA SER A 38 19.15 -8.03 -44.66
C SER A 38 18.60 -8.11 -46.09
N GLU A 39 18.69 -7.02 -46.86
CA GLU A 39 18.09 -6.84 -48.21
C GLU A 39 16.57 -7.10 -48.27
N ALA A 40 15.89 -7.12 -47.12
CA ALA A 40 14.48 -7.45 -47.02
C ALA A 40 13.58 -6.21 -47.19
N VAL A 41 13.53 -5.67 -48.40
CA VAL A 41 12.77 -4.44 -48.75
C VAL A 41 11.28 -4.53 -48.35
N VAL A 42 10.71 -5.74 -48.30
CA VAL A 42 9.32 -6.00 -47.88
C VAL A 42 9.01 -5.46 -46.47
N LEU A 43 10.01 -5.40 -45.57
CA LEU A 43 9.82 -4.88 -44.21
C LEU A 43 9.46 -3.38 -44.19
N LEU A 44 9.85 -2.60 -45.20
CA LEU A 44 9.49 -1.18 -45.29
C LEU A 44 7.98 -0.97 -45.45
N GLY A 45 7.28 -1.93 -46.08
CA GLY A 45 5.82 -1.90 -46.21
C GLY A 45 5.07 -2.02 -44.89
N LEU A 46 5.72 -2.55 -43.84
CA LEU A 46 5.13 -2.67 -42.50
C LEU A 46 5.09 -1.33 -41.76
N ILE A 47 5.94 -0.36 -42.12
CA ILE A 47 6.01 0.95 -41.45
C ILE A 47 4.67 1.70 -41.56
N PRO A 48 4.14 2.03 -42.77
CA PRO A 48 2.88 2.76 -42.87
C PRO A 48 1.71 2.00 -42.23
N LEU A 49 1.70 0.67 -42.33
CA LEU A 49 0.69 -0.18 -41.69
C LEU A 49 0.74 -0.05 -40.16
N ALA A 50 1.94 -0.13 -39.56
CA ALA A 50 2.14 0.02 -38.12
C ALA A 50 1.76 1.43 -37.65
N TRP A 51 2.11 2.47 -38.41
CA TRP A 51 1.70 3.84 -38.12
C TRP A 51 0.19 3.99 -38.13
N ILE A 52 -0.51 3.49 -39.15
CA ILE A 52 -1.98 3.56 -39.21
C ILE A 52 -2.61 2.76 -38.06
N LEU A 53 -2.18 1.51 -37.87
CA LEU A 53 -2.76 0.58 -36.90
C LEU A 53 -2.59 1.07 -35.45
N LEU A 54 -1.52 1.79 -35.14
CA LEU A 54 -1.24 2.27 -33.77
C LEU A 54 -1.63 3.74 -33.57
N LEU A 55 -1.37 4.63 -34.53
CA LEU A 55 -1.60 6.06 -34.36
C LEU A 55 -3.08 6.43 -34.42
N VAL A 56 -3.85 5.87 -35.36
CA VAL A 56 -5.28 6.18 -35.51
C VAL A 56 -6.08 5.85 -34.24
N PRO A 57 -6.00 4.64 -33.64
CA PRO A 57 -6.71 4.36 -32.40
C PRO A 57 -6.17 5.16 -31.22
N THR A 58 -4.88 5.50 -31.19
CA THR A 58 -4.30 6.38 -30.16
C THR A 58 -4.90 7.77 -30.21
N ILE A 59 -4.99 8.37 -31.41
CA ILE A 59 -5.62 9.67 -31.63
C ILE A 59 -7.10 9.60 -31.22
N ALA A 60 -7.85 8.62 -31.73
CA ALA A 60 -9.26 8.45 -31.38
C ALA A 60 -9.48 8.30 -29.86
N SER A 61 -8.62 7.52 -29.20
CA SER A 61 -8.63 7.35 -27.75
C SER A 61 -8.31 8.65 -27.00
N ALA A 62 -7.33 9.43 -27.47
CA ALA A 62 -6.97 10.72 -26.86
C ALA A 62 -8.10 11.75 -26.96
N PHE A 63 -8.79 11.82 -28.11
CA PHE A 63 -9.97 12.68 -28.28
C PHE A 63 -11.15 12.23 -27.43
N ALA A 64 -11.40 10.93 -27.35
CA ALA A 64 -12.44 10.37 -26.49
C ALA A 64 -12.15 10.63 -25.00
N ALA A 65 -10.89 10.52 -24.58
CA ALA A 65 -10.47 10.86 -23.22
C ALA A 65 -10.68 12.35 -22.93
N TYR A 66 -10.22 13.24 -23.82
CA TYR A 66 -10.39 14.68 -23.66
C TYR A 66 -11.85 15.09 -23.48
N GLY A 67 -12.77 14.51 -24.27
CA GLY A 67 -14.19 14.83 -24.17
C GLY A 67 -14.86 14.41 -22.85
N LYS A 68 -14.18 13.57 -22.05
CA LYS A 68 -14.69 13.02 -20.78
C LYS A 68 -13.94 13.55 -19.56
N GLU A 69 -12.82 14.23 -19.79
CA GLU A 69 -11.96 14.74 -18.73
C GLU A 69 -12.54 16.02 -18.13
N GLN A 70 -12.87 16.01 -16.84
CA GLN A 70 -13.51 17.14 -16.15
C GLN A 70 -13.07 17.18 -14.68
N TYR A 71 -12.72 18.37 -14.20
CA TYR A 71 -12.20 18.60 -12.86
C TYR A 71 -13.15 19.50 -12.07
N GLU A 72 -13.46 19.10 -10.83
CA GLU A 72 -14.32 19.87 -9.93
C GLU A 72 -13.65 20.02 -8.56
N ILE A 73 -13.59 21.25 -8.04
CA ILE A 73 -13.14 21.56 -6.69
C ILE A 73 -14.36 21.98 -5.86
N HIS A 74 -14.70 21.18 -4.86
CA HIS A 74 -15.74 21.47 -3.87
C HIS A 74 -15.10 21.76 -2.49
N PRO A 75 -15.79 22.46 -1.57
CA PRO A 75 -15.32 22.65 -0.18
C PRO A 75 -15.12 21.31 0.59
N GLU A 76 -16.04 20.39 0.28
CA GLU A 76 -16.08 18.95 0.53
C GLU A 76 -14.81 18.16 0.25
N HIS A 77 -14.54 18.15 -1.05
CA HIS A 77 -13.93 17.06 -1.77
C HIS A 77 -13.56 17.55 -3.17
N LEU A 78 -12.69 16.81 -3.82
CA LEU A 78 -12.24 17.03 -5.17
C LEU A 78 -12.80 15.90 -6.05
N VAL A 79 -13.24 16.23 -7.26
CA VAL A 79 -13.75 15.25 -8.22
C VAL A 79 -12.92 15.32 -9.50
N CYS A 80 -12.53 14.16 -9.99
CA CYS A 80 -11.96 13.99 -11.32
C CYS A 80 -12.78 12.97 -12.09
N ARG A 81 -13.35 13.40 -13.22
CA ARG A 81 -13.96 12.52 -14.21
C ARG A 81 -12.94 12.27 -15.30
N HIS A 82 -12.76 11.01 -15.66
CA HIS A 82 -11.79 10.57 -16.65
C HIS A 82 -12.37 9.43 -17.48
N GLY A 83 -11.73 9.10 -18.59
CA GLY A 83 -12.18 8.00 -19.43
C GLY A 83 -11.34 7.81 -20.68
N GLY A 84 -11.70 6.81 -21.47
CA GLY A 84 -11.13 6.54 -22.78
C GLY A 84 -12.23 6.21 -23.77
N LEU A 85 -11.87 5.62 -24.90
CA LEU A 85 -12.85 5.23 -25.92
C LEU A 85 -13.94 4.31 -25.35
N LEU A 86 -13.53 3.30 -24.57
CA LEU A 86 -14.40 2.25 -24.04
C LEU A 86 -14.52 2.27 -22.51
N SER A 87 -14.05 3.32 -21.85
CA SER A 87 -14.10 3.43 -20.39
C SER A 87 -14.54 4.80 -19.93
N ASP A 88 -15.23 4.84 -18.80
CA ASP A 88 -15.57 6.04 -18.04
C ASP A 88 -15.20 5.81 -16.57
N GLY A 89 -14.80 6.86 -15.87
CA GLY A 89 -14.34 6.81 -14.49
C GLY A 89 -14.61 8.11 -13.75
N ARG A 90 -14.83 8.00 -12.45
CA ARG A 90 -14.98 9.11 -11.52
C ARG A 90 -14.25 8.79 -10.22
N THR A 91 -13.29 9.62 -9.87
CA THR A 91 -12.55 9.56 -8.61
C THR A 91 -12.98 10.75 -7.75
N GLU A 92 -13.36 10.48 -6.51
CA GLU A 92 -13.72 11.50 -5.53
C GLU A 92 -12.81 11.37 -4.30
N LEU A 93 -12.19 12.49 -3.91
CA LEU A 93 -11.23 12.58 -2.82
C LEU A 93 -11.66 13.67 -1.83
N ASP A 94 -11.90 13.30 -0.58
CA ASP A 94 -12.18 14.26 0.48
C ASP A 94 -10.97 15.13 0.84
N VAL A 95 -11.24 16.40 1.13
CA VAL A 95 -10.19 17.39 1.46
C VAL A 95 -9.43 17.01 2.73
N ARG A 96 -10.14 16.53 3.76
CA ARG A 96 -9.56 16.06 5.05
C ARG A 96 -8.60 14.87 4.95
N ASN A 97 -8.59 14.22 3.78
CA ASN A 97 -7.80 13.03 3.52
C ASN A 97 -6.62 13.34 2.60
N ILE A 98 -6.42 14.61 2.20
CA ILE A 98 -5.29 15.02 1.38
C ILE A 98 -4.01 14.91 2.20
N THR A 99 -3.01 14.18 1.70
CA THR A 99 -1.70 14.04 2.36
C THR A 99 -0.73 15.11 1.95
N HIS A 100 -0.65 15.37 0.65
CA HIS A 100 0.23 16.38 0.08
C HIS A 100 -0.26 16.79 -1.30
N VAL A 101 0.18 17.97 -1.73
CA VAL A 101 -0.19 18.56 -3.02
C VAL A 101 1.07 18.94 -3.77
N ARG A 102 1.18 18.49 -5.02
CA ARG A 102 2.31 18.75 -5.93
C ARG A 102 1.85 19.56 -7.13
N LEU A 103 2.50 20.70 -7.35
CA LEU A 103 2.40 21.54 -8.54
C LEU A 103 3.56 21.19 -9.48
N ARG A 104 3.26 20.71 -10.68
CA ARG A 104 4.23 20.35 -11.71
C ARG A 104 4.19 21.36 -12.85
N LEU A 105 5.34 21.95 -13.15
CA LEU A 105 5.53 23.00 -14.15
C LEU A 105 6.54 22.55 -15.20
N PRO A 106 6.13 21.80 -16.24
CA PRO A 106 7.00 21.42 -17.34
C PRO A 106 7.49 22.67 -18.09
N TRP A 107 8.81 22.91 -18.14
CA TRP A 107 9.39 24.19 -18.59
C TRP A 107 8.83 24.67 -19.93
N PHE A 108 8.80 23.79 -20.93
CA PHE A 108 8.34 24.15 -22.27
C PHE A 108 6.84 24.53 -22.27
N ARG A 109 6.00 23.74 -21.61
CA ARG A 109 4.55 23.93 -21.59
C ARG A 109 4.14 25.13 -20.74
N HIS A 110 4.76 25.25 -19.59
CA HIS A 110 4.46 26.32 -18.66
C HIS A 110 4.96 27.66 -19.19
N LYS A 111 6.20 27.74 -19.69
CA LYS A 111 6.77 29.01 -20.16
C LYS A 111 6.11 29.54 -21.42
N LEU A 112 5.69 28.67 -22.35
CA LEU A 112 5.09 29.09 -23.61
C LEU A 112 3.56 29.22 -23.55
N PHE A 113 2.90 28.40 -22.73
CA PHE A 113 1.43 28.30 -22.75
C PHE A 113 0.77 28.49 -21.37
N GLY A 114 1.56 28.67 -20.30
CA GLY A 114 1.04 28.77 -18.93
C GLY A 114 0.38 27.47 -18.46
N ILE A 115 0.79 26.32 -18.99
CA ILE A 115 0.17 25.01 -18.72
C ILE A 115 1.04 24.18 -17.77
N GLY A 116 0.41 23.56 -16.76
CA GLY A 116 1.04 22.57 -15.89
C GLY A 116 0.01 21.64 -15.25
N ASP A 117 0.46 20.87 -14.25
CA ASP A 117 -0.36 19.85 -13.60
C ASP A 117 -0.41 20.10 -12.09
N VAL A 118 -1.56 19.83 -11.46
CA VAL A 118 -1.71 19.86 -10.00
C VAL A 118 -2.15 18.49 -9.54
N ARG A 119 -1.30 17.81 -8.77
CA ARG A 119 -1.53 16.47 -8.24
C ARG A 119 -1.83 16.53 -6.75
N VAL A 120 -2.95 15.96 -6.35
CA VAL A 120 -3.43 15.88 -4.98
C VAL A 120 -3.41 14.40 -4.57
N GLU A 121 -2.58 14.06 -3.60
CA GLU A 121 -2.44 12.68 -3.12
C GLU A 121 -3.20 12.48 -1.80
N SER A 122 -3.80 11.31 -1.56
CA SER A 122 -4.59 11.03 -0.36
C SER A 122 -3.97 10.03 0.61
N ALA A 123 -4.55 9.98 1.81
CA ALA A 123 -4.13 9.14 2.92
C ALA A 123 -4.42 7.67 2.64
N GLY A 124 -3.52 7.06 1.87
CA GLY A 124 -3.53 5.64 1.62
C GLY A 124 -4.51 5.22 0.54
N SER A 125 -4.22 5.68 -0.68
CA SER A 125 -4.15 4.79 -1.84
C SER A 125 -3.49 5.51 -3.01
N ALA A 126 -2.65 4.80 -3.78
CA ALA A 126 -2.20 5.27 -5.09
C ALA A 126 -3.36 5.44 -6.08
N GLY A 127 -4.52 4.81 -5.80
CA GLY A 127 -5.70 4.85 -6.68
C GLY A 127 -6.56 6.10 -6.51
N SER A 128 -6.54 6.76 -5.34
CA SER A 128 -7.42 7.90 -5.00
C SER A 128 -6.80 9.27 -5.28
N GLU A 129 -5.57 9.26 -5.80
CA GLU A 129 -4.89 10.47 -6.24
C GLU A 129 -5.67 11.14 -7.37
N ILE A 130 -5.82 12.45 -7.26
CA ILE A 130 -6.43 13.27 -8.31
C ILE A 130 -5.31 14.09 -8.95
N THR A 131 -5.13 13.92 -10.26
CA THR A 131 -4.23 14.77 -11.04
C THR A 131 -5.08 15.65 -11.95
N PHE A 132 -5.03 16.95 -11.71
CA PHE A 132 -5.54 17.95 -12.64
C PHE A 132 -4.49 18.15 -13.74
N GLU A 133 -4.66 17.50 -14.89
CA GLU A 133 -3.68 17.48 -15.99
C GLU A 133 -3.87 18.67 -16.94
N SER A 134 -2.76 19.20 -17.48
CA SER A 134 -2.75 20.22 -18.53
C SER A 134 -3.66 21.42 -18.25
N VAL A 135 -3.61 21.93 -17.02
CA VAL A 135 -4.41 23.05 -16.53
C VAL A 135 -3.75 24.37 -16.91
N LEU A 136 -4.56 25.37 -17.28
CA LEU A 136 -4.09 26.73 -17.49
C LEU A 136 -3.90 27.43 -16.13
N GLU A 137 -2.79 28.13 -15.95
CA GLU A 137 -2.47 28.84 -14.70
C GLU A 137 -2.54 27.88 -13.49
N PRO A 138 -1.78 26.77 -13.51
CA PRO A 138 -1.84 25.72 -12.50
C PRO A 138 -1.51 26.24 -11.09
N GLU A 139 -0.78 27.35 -10.96
CA GLU A 139 -0.54 28.04 -9.69
C GLU A 139 -1.83 28.50 -9.00
N LYS A 140 -2.83 28.96 -9.77
CA LYS A 140 -4.12 29.41 -9.21
C LYS A 140 -4.91 28.21 -8.68
N VAL A 141 -4.93 27.12 -9.41
CA VAL A 141 -5.57 25.86 -8.98
C VAL A 141 -4.87 25.30 -7.75
N TYR A 142 -3.53 25.33 -7.72
CA TYR A 142 -2.75 24.93 -6.56
C TYR A 142 -3.07 25.78 -5.31
N ALA A 143 -3.15 27.11 -5.46
CA ALA A 143 -3.55 28.01 -4.37
C ALA A 143 -5.00 27.77 -3.91
N GLN A 144 -5.91 27.47 -4.83
CA GLN A 144 -7.30 27.15 -4.50
C GLN A 144 -7.41 25.84 -3.71
N VAL A 145 -6.64 24.80 -4.06
CA VAL A 145 -6.59 23.56 -3.27
C VAL A 145 -6.05 23.84 -1.87
N GLN A 146 -4.99 24.65 -1.74
CA GLN A 146 -4.47 25.07 -0.43
C GLN A 146 -5.52 25.81 0.41
N GLU A 147 -6.28 26.74 -0.18
CA GLU A 147 -7.35 27.45 0.51
C GLU A 147 -8.47 26.51 0.97
N THR A 148 -8.83 25.56 0.12
CA THR A 148 -9.82 24.53 0.46
C THR A 148 -9.34 23.67 1.63
N MET A 149 -8.05 23.29 1.65
CA MET A 149 -7.43 22.60 2.77
C MET A 149 -7.44 23.44 4.06
N ARG A 150 -7.07 24.73 3.98
CA ARG A 150 -7.10 25.65 5.14
C ARG A 150 -8.50 25.75 5.76
N ALA A 151 -9.52 25.86 4.93
CA ALA A 151 -10.91 25.91 5.38
C ALA A 151 -11.34 24.65 6.15
N ARG A 152 -10.60 23.54 6.01
CA ARG A 152 -10.87 22.25 6.65
C ARG A 152 -9.90 21.88 7.76
N GLY A 153 -9.20 22.86 8.30
CA GLY A 153 -8.40 22.69 9.51
C GLY A 153 -6.94 22.31 9.27
N TYR A 154 -6.47 22.29 8.01
CA TYR A 154 -5.04 22.20 7.74
C TYR A 154 -4.33 23.52 8.03
N SER A 155 -3.24 23.45 8.78
CA SER A 155 -2.41 24.59 9.07
C SER A 155 -1.46 24.86 7.90
N LEU A 156 -1.82 25.83 7.06
CA LEU A 156 -1.04 26.19 5.86
C LEU A 156 -0.73 27.69 5.78
N GLN A 157 -0.55 28.38 6.90
CA GLN A 157 -0.35 29.83 6.96
C GLN A 157 1.02 30.27 6.41
N GLY A 158 1.96 29.35 6.23
CA GLY A 158 3.29 29.66 5.71
C GLY A 158 4.11 30.43 6.73
N GLY A 159 4.21 29.88 7.95
CA GLY A 159 4.91 30.53 9.05
C GLY A 159 6.43 30.45 8.93
N THR A 160 7.12 30.60 10.06
CA THR A 160 8.58 30.81 10.05
C THR A 160 9.33 29.57 9.57
N THR A 161 10.34 29.79 8.72
CA THR A 161 11.24 28.71 8.30
C THR A 161 12.07 28.22 9.48
N LEU A 162 11.90 26.96 9.86
CA LEU A 162 12.67 26.31 10.93
C LEU A 162 14.02 25.82 10.40
N HIS A 163 14.03 25.24 9.19
CA HIS A 163 15.24 24.74 8.54
C HIS A 163 15.06 24.73 7.02
N GLU A 164 16.14 25.00 6.29
CA GLU A 164 16.16 24.92 4.84
C GLU A 164 17.46 24.27 4.37
N GLU A 165 17.35 23.35 3.42
CA GLU A 165 18.51 22.64 2.91
C GLU A 165 18.36 22.23 1.44
N SER A 166 19.50 22.11 0.77
CA SER A 166 19.63 21.62 -0.61
C SER A 166 20.65 20.49 -0.68
N PRO A 167 20.58 19.57 -1.66
CA PRO A 167 21.60 18.54 -1.85
C PRO A 167 23.02 19.13 -1.94
N GLY A 168 23.96 18.50 -1.24
CA GLY A 168 25.36 18.91 -1.25
C GLY A 168 25.99 18.77 -2.65
N VAL A 169 27.01 19.57 -2.96
CA VAL A 169 27.72 19.50 -4.27
C VAL A 169 28.29 18.10 -4.51
N VAL A 170 28.94 17.53 -3.49
CA VAL A 170 29.49 16.16 -3.53
C VAL A 170 28.38 15.15 -3.76
N GLY A 171 27.23 15.35 -3.12
CA GLY A 171 26.02 14.56 -3.34
C GLY A 171 25.52 14.60 -4.78
N ALA A 172 25.44 15.79 -5.39
CA ALA A 172 25.06 15.92 -6.79
C ALA A 172 26.04 15.21 -7.74
N VAL A 173 27.35 15.34 -7.49
CA VAL A 173 28.39 14.68 -8.31
C VAL A 173 28.30 13.16 -8.21
N THR A 174 28.13 12.59 -7.02
CA THR A 174 28.05 11.13 -6.89
C THR A 174 26.82 10.54 -7.57
N ASP A 175 25.72 11.30 -7.71
CA ASP A 175 24.50 10.85 -8.41
C ASP A 175 24.75 10.75 -9.91
N VAL A 176 25.49 11.73 -10.43
CA VAL A 176 25.93 11.78 -11.82
C VAL A 176 26.94 10.68 -12.11
N VAL A 177 27.93 10.46 -11.23
CA VAL A 177 28.95 9.41 -11.40
C VAL A 177 28.32 8.02 -11.42
N GLN A 178 27.40 7.72 -10.50
CA GLN A 178 26.72 6.43 -10.46
C GLN A 178 25.94 6.15 -11.75
N LEU A 179 25.26 7.15 -12.31
CA LEU A 179 24.58 7.02 -13.60
C LEU A 179 25.59 6.89 -14.76
N SER A 180 26.70 7.62 -14.70
CA SER A 180 27.75 7.57 -15.73
C SER A 180 28.44 6.21 -15.84
N MET A 181 28.54 5.45 -14.73
CA MET A 181 29.04 4.06 -14.79
C MET A 181 28.09 3.13 -15.54
N VAL A 182 26.77 3.32 -15.40
CA VAL A 182 25.77 2.54 -16.14
C VAL A 182 25.80 2.90 -17.62
N ILE A 183 25.77 4.21 -17.93
CA ILE A 183 25.85 4.71 -19.31
C ILE A 183 27.18 4.28 -19.95
N GLY A 184 28.29 4.42 -19.23
CA GLY A 184 29.62 3.99 -19.65
C GLY A 184 29.71 2.49 -19.88
N GLY A 185 29.08 1.67 -19.04
CA GLY A 185 28.96 0.22 -19.23
C GLY A 185 28.17 -0.16 -20.48
N VAL A 186 27.04 0.51 -20.73
CA VAL A 186 26.24 0.32 -21.96
C VAL A 186 27.02 0.74 -23.20
N ILE A 187 27.67 1.91 -23.16
CA ILE A 187 28.53 2.37 -24.26
C ILE A 187 29.68 1.40 -24.48
N PHE A 188 30.33 0.91 -23.42
CA PHE A 188 31.41 -0.06 -23.54
C PHE A 188 30.93 -1.35 -24.20
N VAL A 189 29.75 -1.86 -23.84
CA VAL A 189 29.13 -3.03 -24.50
C VAL A 189 28.82 -2.74 -25.96
N ILE A 190 28.24 -1.57 -26.27
CA ILE A 190 27.95 -1.18 -27.67
C ILE A 190 29.26 -1.08 -28.45
N VAL A 191 30.23 -0.31 -27.97
CA VAL A 191 31.53 -0.10 -28.62
C VAL A 191 32.28 -1.42 -28.80
N SER A 192 32.36 -2.27 -27.78
CA SER A 192 33.02 -3.58 -27.88
C SER A 192 32.29 -4.54 -28.82
N SER A 193 30.96 -4.52 -28.87
CA SER A 193 30.18 -5.29 -29.85
C SER A 193 30.35 -4.78 -31.28
N THR A 194 30.53 -3.46 -31.47
CA THR A 194 30.79 -2.86 -32.78
C THR A 194 32.25 -2.88 -33.20
N ALA A 195 33.20 -3.06 -32.28
CA ALA A 195 34.63 -3.09 -32.59
C ALA A 195 34.98 -4.27 -33.51
N GLY A 196 34.30 -5.42 -33.36
CA GLY A 196 34.41 -6.55 -34.29
C GLY A 196 33.86 -6.25 -35.69
N ALA A 197 32.83 -5.40 -35.79
CA ALA A 197 32.25 -4.98 -37.07
C ALA A 197 33.15 -3.98 -37.83
N ILE A 198 33.89 -3.11 -37.13
CA ILE A 198 34.80 -2.12 -37.76
C ILE A 198 35.94 -2.82 -38.53
N THR A 199 36.43 -3.97 -38.06
CA THR A 199 37.42 -4.78 -38.77
C THR A 199 36.86 -5.48 -40.02
N GLU A 200 35.58 -5.84 -40.03
CA GLU A 200 34.89 -6.42 -41.20
C GLU A 200 34.56 -5.36 -42.27
N VAL A 201 34.28 -4.12 -41.85
CA VAL A 201 33.89 -3.01 -42.73
C VAL A 201 34.97 -2.64 -43.74
N LEU A 202 36.25 -2.80 -43.40
CA LEU A 202 37.40 -2.58 -44.30
C LEU A 202 37.44 -3.55 -45.50
N SER A 203 36.66 -4.65 -45.45
CA SER A 203 36.54 -5.66 -46.53
C SER A 203 35.14 -5.76 -47.15
N SER A 204 34.23 -4.84 -46.83
CA SER A 204 32.78 -5.00 -47.07
C SER A 204 32.21 -4.20 -48.24
N SER A 205 30.98 -4.52 -48.66
CA SER A 205 30.23 -3.78 -49.68
C SER A 205 29.81 -2.37 -49.19
N MET A 206 29.57 -1.46 -50.13
CA MET A 206 29.19 -0.06 -49.84
C MET A 206 28.00 0.08 -48.87
N ALA A 207 27.06 -0.86 -48.88
CA ALA A 207 25.92 -0.90 -47.96
C ALA A 207 26.33 -1.14 -46.50
N GLN A 208 27.30 -2.04 -46.25
CA GLN A 208 27.80 -2.33 -44.90
C GLN A 208 28.63 -1.18 -44.34
N THR A 209 29.36 -0.45 -45.19
CA THR A 209 30.07 0.78 -44.79
C THR A 209 29.11 1.89 -44.36
N ILE A 210 28.01 2.11 -45.11
CA ILE A 210 26.97 3.10 -44.76
C ILE A 210 26.29 2.71 -43.45
N ALA A 211 25.99 1.42 -43.25
CA ALA A 211 25.40 0.92 -42.02
C ALA A 211 26.31 1.15 -40.80
N ALA A 212 27.60 0.81 -40.91
CA ALA A 212 28.57 1.05 -39.84
C ALA A 212 28.74 2.54 -39.51
N GLY A 213 28.80 3.41 -40.53
CA GLY A 213 28.83 4.86 -40.34
C GLY A 213 27.57 5.41 -39.65
N GLY A 214 26.39 4.90 -40.01
CA GLY A 214 25.13 5.24 -39.35
C GLY A 214 25.09 4.81 -37.89
N MET A 215 25.60 3.61 -37.57
CA MET A 215 25.67 3.10 -36.21
C MET A 215 26.63 3.92 -35.33
N LEU A 216 27.77 4.35 -35.88
CA LEU A 216 28.70 5.26 -35.19
C LEU A 216 28.09 6.65 -34.95
N LEU A 217 27.32 7.19 -35.90
CA LEU A 217 26.60 8.46 -35.71
C LEU A 217 25.52 8.34 -34.62
N ILE A 218 24.77 7.23 -34.59
CA ILE A 218 23.78 6.97 -33.54
C ILE A 218 24.46 6.82 -32.18
N ALA A 219 25.58 6.08 -32.11
CA ALA A 219 26.37 5.92 -30.90
C ALA A 219 26.93 7.27 -30.40
N GLY A 220 27.46 8.09 -31.31
CA GLY A 220 27.95 9.44 -31.02
C GLY A 220 26.85 10.38 -30.55
N LEU A 221 25.68 10.37 -31.20
CA LEU A 221 24.52 11.15 -30.78
C LEU A 221 24.01 10.68 -29.41
N GLY A 222 23.93 9.36 -29.20
CA GLY A 222 23.57 8.77 -27.92
C GLY A 222 24.54 9.17 -26.80
N PHE A 223 25.84 9.23 -27.10
CA PHE A 223 26.86 9.72 -26.17
C PHE A 223 26.65 11.19 -25.80
N VAL A 224 26.44 12.06 -26.79
CA VAL A 224 26.18 13.50 -26.56
C VAL A 224 24.89 13.71 -25.76
N LEU A 225 23.81 12.99 -26.11
CA LEU A 225 22.55 13.03 -25.35
C LEU A 225 22.73 12.48 -23.93
N GLY A 226 23.55 11.45 -23.75
CA GLY A 226 23.91 10.90 -22.45
C GLY A 226 24.64 11.91 -21.56
N LEU A 227 25.64 12.60 -22.12
CA LEU A 227 26.35 13.70 -21.44
C LEU A 227 25.42 14.87 -21.12
N GLY A 228 24.54 15.24 -22.05
CA GLY A 228 23.50 16.25 -21.82
C GLY A 228 22.55 15.86 -20.67
N GLY A 229 22.14 14.59 -20.63
CA GLY A 229 21.31 14.02 -19.57
C GLY A 229 22.00 14.04 -18.20
N LEU A 230 23.31 13.75 -18.15
CA LEU A 230 24.12 13.88 -16.95
C LEU A 230 24.18 15.33 -16.45
N GLY A 231 24.37 16.29 -17.37
CA GLY A 231 24.34 17.73 -17.05
C GLY A 231 22.97 18.18 -16.51
N ILE A 232 21.87 17.77 -17.14
CA ILE A 232 20.51 18.05 -16.67
C ILE A 232 20.30 17.48 -15.26
N ARG A 233 20.75 16.24 -14.99
CA ARG A 233 20.61 15.61 -13.68
C ARG A 233 21.44 16.30 -12.59
N TYR A 234 22.65 16.76 -12.93
CA TYR A 234 23.45 17.58 -12.02
C TYR A 234 22.74 18.88 -11.65
N LEU A 235 22.23 19.60 -12.66
CA LEU A 235 21.49 20.85 -12.47
C LEU A 235 20.19 20.62 -11.69
N ASP A 236 19.52 19.49 -11.92
CA ASP A 236 18.34 19.07 -11.18
C ASP A 236 18.63 18.96 -9.69
N MET A 237 19.66 18.20 -9.31
CA MET A 237 20.11 18.05 -7.91
C MET A 237 20.46 19.39 -7.27
N ARG A 238 21.16 20.27 -8.00
CA ARG A 238 21.59 21.58 -7.49
C ARG A 238 20.46 22.57 -7.28
N ARG A 239 19.30 22.37 -7.91
CA ARG A 239 18.13 23.24 -7.77
C ARG A 239 17.12 22.76 -6.74
N ARG A 240 17.32 21.57 -6.16
CA ARG A 240 16.40 21.06 -5.14
C ARG A 240 16.53 21.85 -3.86
N THR A 241 15.39 22.21 -3.27
CA THR A 241 15.33 22.92 -2.00
C THR A 241 14.26 22.28 -1.14
N TYR A 242 14.61 21.97 0.11
CA TYR A 242 13.76 21.35 1.11
C TYR A 242 13.62 22.33 2.28
N THR A 243 12.41 22.78 2.56
CA THR A 243 12.13 23.80 3.57
C THR A 243 11.15 23.24 4.59
N VAL A 244 11.55 23.20 5.86
CA VAL A 244 10.69 22.86 6.99
C VAL A 244 10.19 24.16 7.61
N ARG A 245 8.88 24.37 7.58
CA ARG A 245 8.22 25.49 8.26
C ARG A 245 7.58 25.01 9.55
N ASP A 246 7.04 25.93 10.33
CA ASP A 246 6.31 25.66 11.58
C ASP A 246 4.95 24.96 11.40
N ASP A 247 4.46 24.87 10.16
CA ASP A 247 3.16 24.30 9.82
C ASP A 247 3.18 23.30 8.64
N MET A 248 4.26 23.25 7.86
CA MET A 248 4.34 22.36 6.70
C MET A 248 5.78 22.09 6.28
N VAL A 249 5.96 21.03 5.51
CA VAL A 249 7.20 20.78 4.76
C VAL A 249 6.95 21.12 3.30
N VAL A 250 7.76 22.02 2.74
CA VAL A 250 7.73 22.40 1.33
C VAL A 250 8.99 21.90 0.66
N TYR A 251 8.86 21.33 -0.52
CA TYR A 251 10.02 20.98 -1.33
C TYR A 251 9.84 21.39 -2.78
N THR A 252 10.93 21.85 -3.38
CA THR A 252 11.04 22.16 -4.80
C THR A 252 12.06 21.23 -5.42
N GLU A 253 11.68 20.51 -6.47
CA GLU A 253 12.56 19.67 -7.29
C GLU A 253 12.45 20.09 -8.76
N GLY A 254 13.38 19.61 -9.60
CA GLY A 254 13.29 19.86 -11.04
C GLY A 254 14.19 20.96 -11.59
N PHE A 255 14.91 20.67 -12.66
CA PHE A 255 15.56 21.68 -13.51
C PHE A 255 14.68 22.11 -14.70
N LEU A 256 14.37 21.18 -15.61
CA LEU A 256 13.52 21.41 -16.79
C LEU A 256 12.03 21.26 -16.50
N THR A 257 11.65 20.63 -15.39
CA THR A 257 10.24 20.50 -15.00
C THR A 257 10.22 20.74 -13.52
N ARG A 258 9.73 21.90 -13.10
CA ARG A 258 9.77 22.30 -11.70
C ARG A 258 8.59 21.68 -10.98
N ASP A 259 8.87 20.90 -9.94
CA ASP A 259 7.88 20.28 -9.08
C ASP A 259 7.93 20.97 -7.71
N ASN A 260 6.89 21.73 -7.36
CA ASN A 260 6.74 22.32 -6.03
C ASN A 260 5.71 21.51 -5.26
N ALA A 261 6.04 20.99 -4.09
CA ALA A 261 5.10 20.22 -3.28
C ALA A 261 5.06 20.71 -1.84
N LEU A 262 3.90 20.52 -1.22
CA LEU A 262 3.66 20.85 0.18
C LEU A 262 3.11 19.61 0.90
N ILE A 263 3.56 19.39 2.12
CA ILE A 263 3.06 18.37 3.03
C ILE A 263 2.65 19.09 4.33
N PRO A 264 1.35 19.15 4.68
CA PRO A 264 0.92 19.70 5.96
C PRO A 264 1.49 18.88 7.11
N PHE A 265 1.81 19.51 8.23
CA PHE A 265 2.39 18.79 9.36
C PHE A 265 1.47 17.68 9.91
N GLU A 266 0.14 17.86 9.81
CA GLU A 266 -0.87 16.92 10.33
C GLU A 266 -0.73 15.53 9.71
N ASN A 267 -0.20 15.51 8.48
CA ASN A 267 0.02 14.33 7.67
C ASN A 267 1.43 13.78 7.77
N LEU A 268 2.35 14.35 8.56
CA LEU A 268 3.66 13.76 8.78
C LEU A 268 3.51 12.58 9.76
N ALA A 269 4.03 11.40 9.38
CA ALA A 269 3.89 10.17 10.17
C ALA A 269 5.20 9.74 10.82
N ASP A 270 6.25 9.62 10.02
CA ASP A 270 7.59 9.26 10.49
C ASP A 270 8.67 9.96 9.68
N VAL A 271 9.81 10.14 10.33
CA VAL A 271 11.05 10.57 9.70
C VAL A 271 12.10 9.50 9.97
N SER A 272 12.77 9.08 8.90
CA SER A 272 13.92 8.20 8.99
C SER A 272 15.11 8.78 8.25
N THR A 273 16.30 8.42 8.69
CA THR A 273 17.56 8.84 8.06
C THR A 273 18.33 7.60 7.68
N ASN A 274 18.76 7.53 6.43
CA ASN A 274 19.58 6.45 5.93
C ASN A 274 20.91 7.00 5.42
N ARG A 275 21.99 6.26 5.69
CA ARG A 275 23.33 6.54 5.19
C ARG A 275 23.93 5.23 4.72
N SER A 276 24.18 5.13 3.41
CA SER A 276 25.00 4.05 2.87
C SER A 276 26.46 4.22 3.31
N PHE A 277 27.28 3.20 3.08
CA PHE A 277 28.73 3.29 3.31
C PHE A 277 29.36 4.52 2.64
N TRP A 278 28.97 4.80 1.38
CA TRP A 278 29.48 5.96 0.64
C TRP A 278 28.95 7.27 1.20
N ASP A 279 27.69 7.33 1.64
CA ASP A 279 27.14 8.52 2.28
C ASP A 279 27.81 8.79 3.63
N GLN A 280 28.16 7.73 4.36
CA GLN A 280 28.89 7.85 5.61
C GLN A 280 30.31 8.42 5.39
N LEU A 281 31.02 7.91 4.38
CA LEU A 281 32.35 8.39 3.99
C LEU A 281 32.33 9.85 3.51
N LEU A 282 31.28 10.26 2.80
CA LEU A 282 31.17 11.58 2.19
C LEU A 282 30.41 12.61 3.06
N GLY A 283 29.96 12.23 4.26
CA GLY A 283 29.18 13.11 5.13
C GLY A 283 27.80 13.47 4.57
N LEU A 284 27.19 12.56 3.80
CA LEU A 284 25.87 12.73 3.20
C LEU A 284 24.79 11.95 3.97
N TYR A 285 23.55 12.40 3.81
CA TYR A 285 22.36 11.86 4.46
C TYR A 285 21.19 11.78 3.48
N ASP A 286 20.45 10.66 3.49
CA ASP A 286 19.13 10.58 2.90
C ASP A 286 18.08 10.67 4.02
N VAL A 287 17.28 11.73 4.02
CA VAL A 287 16.16 11.91 4.96
C VAL A 287 14.88 11.45 4.27
N ARG A 288 14.26 10.41 4.81
CA ARG A 288 13.01 9.82 4.35
C ARG A 288 11.87 10.33 5.23
N VAL A 289 10.90 10.99 4.62
CA VAL A 289 9.72 11.51 5.27
C VAL A 289 8.53 10.71 4.80
N SER A 290 7.88 10.01 5.72
CA SER A 290 6.68 9.24 5.45
C SER A 290 5.45 10.07 5.83
N CYS A 291 4.47 10.10 4.94
CA CYS A 291 3.20 10.77 5.20
C CYS A 291 2.15 9.76 5.72
N GLN A 292 1.11 10.27 6.38
CA GLN A 292 -0.04 9.50 6.83
C GLN A 292 -0.75 8.91 5.61
N GLY A 293 -0.64 7.60 5.41
CA GLY A 293 -1.20 6.95 4.24
C GLY A 293 -0.22 5.98 3.62
N SER A 294 -0.73 4.91 3.01
CA SER A 294 0.12 3.94 2.34
C SER A 294 0.58 4.48 0.98
N GLY A 295 1.90 4.66 0.80
CA GLY A 295 2.47 4.90 -0.54
C GLY A 295 3.45 6.06 -0.61
N SER A 296 3.31 7.03 0.27
CA SER A 296 3.95 8.36 0.16
C SER A 296 5.17 8.48 1.08
N GLU A 297 6.23 7.73 0.76
CA GLU A 297 7.57 7.98 1.32
C GLU A 297 8.31 8.93 0.38
N ILE A 298 8.67 10.11 0.89
CA ILE A 298 9.41 11.14 0.15
C ILE A 298 10.85 11.13 0.64
N VAL A 299 11.80 11.00 -0.29
CA VAL A 299 13.23 10.88 0.03
C VAL A 299 13.95 12.16 -0.34
N PHE A 300 14.37 12.93 0.66
CA PHE A 300 15.29 14.05 0.50
C PHE A 300 16.71 13.49 0.42
N ARG A 301 17.27 13.48 -0.79
CA ARG A 301 18.51 12.76 -1.09
C ARG A 301 19.75 13.63 -0.88
N ARG A 302 20.83 13.00 -0.42
CA ARG A 302 22.21 13.52 -0.46
C ARG A 302 22.35 14.89 0.23
N LEU A 303 21.70 15.06 1.37
CA LEU A 303 21.78 16.23 2.24
C LEU A 303 23.12 16.24 3.00
N SER A 304 23.63 17.43 3.34
CA SER A 304 24.88 17.58 4.09
C SER A 304 24.66 17.63 5.61
N ASN A 305 23.53 18.21 6.04
CA ASN A 305 23.12 18.42 7.42
C ASN A 305 21.80 17.67 7.73
N GLY A 306 21.70 16.41 7.30
CA GLY A 306 20.47 15.61 7.43
C GLY A 306 19.99 15.42 8.87
N GLU A 307 20.87 15.48 9.88
CA GLU A 307 20.49 15.45 11.31
C GLU A 307 19.75 16.72 11.76
N ALA A 308 20.12 17.89 11.23
CA ALA A 308 19.43 19.15 11.49
C ALA A 308 18.04 19.15 10.82
N MET A 309 17.98 18.71 9.55
CA MET A 309 16.72 18.53 8.82
C MET A 309 15.78 17.58 9.57
N LYS A 310 16.29 16.43 10.02
CA LYS A 310 15.52 15.48 10.80
C LYS A 310 15.02 16.12 12.11
N SER A 311 15.91 16.76 12.87
CA SER A 311 15.56 17.40 14.14
C SER A 311 14.47 18.47 13.96
N ALA A 312 14.53 19.25 12.88
CA ALA A 312 13.50 20.24 12.55
C ALA A 312 12.14 19.58 12.25
N ILE A 313 12.12 18.49 11.48
CA ILE A 313 10.88 17.72 11.21
C ILE A 313 10.35 17.08 12.50
N THR A 314 11.23 16.51 13.33
CA THR A 314 10.85 15.93 14.62
C THR A 314 10.27 16.99 15.56
N ALA A 315 10.86 18.20 15.61
CA ALA A 315 10.34 19.32 16.40
C ALA A 315 8.97 19.79 15.88
N LEU A 316 8.79 19.83 14.56
CA LEU A 316 7.50 20.13 13.94
C LEU A 316 6.42 19.12 14.38
N VAL A 317 6.72 17.82 14.29
CA VAL A 317 5.80 16.74 14.72
C VAL A 317 5.51 16.81 16.23
N ALA A 318 6.51 17.10 17.06
CA ALA A 318 6.32 17.21 18.51
C ALA A 318 5.48 18.42 18.92
N SER A 319 5.77 19.61 18.36
CA SER A 319 5.04 20.85 18.65
C SER A 319 3.56 20.78 18.24
N ALA A 320 3.27 20.02 17.19
CA ALA A 320 1.92 19.71 16.72
C ALA A 320 1.11 18.88 17.73
N GLY A 321 1.74 17.86 18.33
CA GLY A 321 1.12 17.06 19.39
C GLY A 321 0.70 17.88 20.60
N SER A 322 1.48 18.91 20.94
CA SER A 322 1.15 19.89 22.00
C SER A 322 0.05 20.86 21.58
N ARG A 323 0.04 21.33 20.32
CA ARG A 323 -0.96 22.29 19.82
C ARG A 323 -2.35 21.68 19.69
N LYS A 324 -2.44 20.42 19.25
CA LYS A 324 -3.69 19.62 19.25
C LYS A 324 -4.23 19.38 20.67
N ARG A 325 -3.36 19.41 21.69
CA ARG A 325 -3.69 19.27 23.11
C ARG A 325 -4.24 20.56 23.74
N ALA A 326 -3.99 21.72 23.13
CA ALA A 326 -4.35 23.04 23.66
C ALA A 326 -5.68 23.61 23.10
N LEU A 327 -6.23 23.06 22.01
CA LEU A 327 -7.55 23.43 21.52
C LEU A 327 -8.62 22.77 22.41
N PRO A 328 -9.47 23.54 23.11
CA PRO A 328 -10.63 22.99 23.79
C PRO A 328 -11.57 22.37 22.75
N SER A 329 -12.09 21.17 23.04
CA SER A 329 -13.26 20.61 22.35
C SER A 329 -14.48 21.49 22.66
N SER A 330 -14.58 22.65 22.01
CA SER A 330 -15.73 23.54 22.10
C SER A 330 -16.49 23.55 20.77
N ALA A 331 -17.18 22.44 20.49
CA ALA A 331 -18.41 22.48 19.73
C ALA A 331 -19.55 22.15 20.71
N PRO A 332 -20.56 23.02 20.88
CA PRO A 332 -21.70 22.71 21.74
C PRO A 332 -22.47 21.54 21.15
N GLU A 333 -22.66 20.48 21.94
CA GLU A 333 -23.67 19.47 21.63
C GLU A 333 -25.03 20.16 21.48
N PRO A 334 -25.79 19.94 20.39
CA PRO A 334 -27.15 20.44 20.31
C PRO A 334 -27.99 19.74 21.38
N SER A 335 -28.51 20.55 22.29
CA SER A 335 -29.42 20.18 23.38
C SER A 335 -30.50 19.21 22.88
N ALA A 336 -30.44 17.98 23.38
CA ALA A 336 -31.47 16.97 23.20
C ALA A 336 -32.80 17.49 23.78
N SER A 337 -33.77 17.72 22.89
CA SER A 337 -35.15 17.96 23.30
C SER A 337 -35.74 16.64 23.79
N ALA A 338 -36.29 16.67 25.00
CA ALA A 338 -36.85 15.52 25.68
C ALA A 338 -38.03 14.90 24.91
N SER A 339 -37.88 13.63 24.55
CA SER A 339 -39.02 12.71 24.40
C SER A 339 -38.62 11.34 24.95
N THR A 340 -39.23 11.00 26.08
CA THR A 340 -39.10 9.75 26.82
C THR A 340 -39.49 8.54 25.97
N GLN A 341 -38.51 7.77 25.49
CA GLN A 341 -38.62 6.32 25.30
C GLN A 341 -37.29 5.68 25.71
N ALA A 342 -37.38 4.73 26.65
CA ALA A 342 -36.25 4.02 27.21
C ALA A 342 -35.61 3.11 26.16
N SER A 343 -34.46 3.52 25.63
CA SER A 343 -33.52 2.64 24.92
C SER A 343 -32.17 2.71 25.62
N THR A 344 -31.77 1.60 26.24
CA THR A 344 -30.42 1.35 26.75
C THR A 344 -29.40 1.60 25.63
N THR A 345 -28.76 2.76 25.65
CA THR A 345 -27.75 3.13 24.66
C THR A 345 -26.39 2.78 25.27
N ALA A 346 -25.76 1.72 24.75
CA ALA A 346 -24.41 1.34 25.12
C ALA A 346 -23.44 2.50 24.80
N SER A 347 -22.49 2.77 25.68
CA SER A 347 -21.46 3.80 25.45
C SER A 347 -20.57 3.38 24.28
N LYS A 348 -20.45 4.22 23.25
CA LYS A 348 -19.53 4.01 22.13
C LYS A 348 -18.10 3.82 22.66
N PRO A 349 -17.33 2.84 22.15
CA PRO A 349 -15.93 2.71 22.53
C PRO A 349 -15.20 4.02 22.27
N SER A 350 -14.48 4.51 23.29
CA SER A 350 -13.77 5.79 23.25
C SER A 350 -12.89 5.87 21.99
N SER A 351 -13.05 6.95 21.23
CA SER A 351 -12.36 7.16 19.94
C SER A 351 -11.13 8.06 20.04
N SER A 352 -10.83 8.59 21.23
CA SER A 352 -9.73 9.54 21.41
C SER A 352 -8.41 8.82 21.69
N HIS A 353 -7.38 9.12 20.90
CA HIS A 353 -5.98 8.93 21.29
C HIS A 353 -5.70 9.77 22.53
N GLN A 354 -5.90 9.20 23.72
CA GLN A 354 -5.49 9.87 24.94
C GLN A 354 -4.00 9.57 25.14
N LEU A 355 -3.16 10.48 24.61
CA LEU A 355 -1.71 10.42 24.82
C LEU A 355 -1.40 10.67 26.29
N VAL A 356 -0.47 9.89 26.83
CA VAL A 356 -0.01 10.02 28.23
C VAL A 356 0.71 11.36 28.39
N ALA A 357 0.51 12.02 29.54
CA ALA A 357 1.25 13.24 29.86
C ALA A 357 2.77 12.98 29.89
N PRO A 358 3.63 13.92 29.47
CA PRO A 358 5.08 13.71 29.45
C PRO A 358 5.66 13.26 30.79
N ASP A 359 5.07 13.73 31.90
CA ASP A 359 5.53 13.47 33.26
C ASP A 359 5.21 12.03 33.73
N GLU A 360 4.24 11.38 33.10
CA GLU A 360 3.84 9.98 33.36
C GLU A 360 4.39 9.00 32.31
N ALA A 361 5.10 9.53 31.30
CA ALA A 361 5.63 8.74 30.19
C ALA A 361 6.79 7.86 30.64
N TRP A 362 6.77 6.59 30.23
CA TRP A 362 7.89 5.68 30.47
C TRP A 362 8.96 5.89 29.41
N THR A 363 10.14 6.32 29.83
CA THR A 363 11.31 6.46 28.95
C THR A 363 12.32 5.37 29.22
N ALA A 364 12.83 4.73 28.17
CA ALA A 364 13.83 3.67 28.29
C ALA A 364 14.69 3.54 27.04
N THR A 365 15.93 3.12 27.22
CA THR A 365 16.81 2.69 26.12
C THR A 365 17.00 1.18 26.20
N LEU A 366 16.52 0.48 25.18
CA LEU A 366 16.54 -0.97 25.07
C LEU A 366 17.59 -1.40 24.05
N LYS A 367 18.22 -2.55 24.27
CA LYS A 367 19.22 -3.14 23.35
C LYS A 367 18.86 -4.57 23.01
N MET A 368 19.31 -5.03 21.85
CA MET A 368 19.18 -6.44 21.46
C MET A 368 20.09 -7.30 22.34
N HIS A 369 19.61 -8.48 22.74
CA HIS A 369 20.48 -9.47 23.38
C HIS A 369 21.38 -10.16 22.34
N THR A 370 22.69 -9.88 22.41
CA THR A 370 23.68 -10.30 21.40
C THR A 370 23.71 -11.81 21.15
N PHE A 371 23.78 -12.62 22.21
CA PHE A 371 23.87 -14.07 22.06
C PHE A 371 22.60 -14.66 21.44
N ARG A 372 21.43 -14.17 21.86
CA ARG A 372 20.13 -14.60 21.33
C ARG A 372 19.99 -14.22 19.85
N ALA A 373 20.48 -13.04 19.46
CA ALA A 373 20.45 -12.58 18.08
C ALA A 373 21.38 -13.41 17.19
N MET A 374 22.59 -13.73 17.64
CA MET A 374 23.54 -14.59 16.90
C MET A 374 22.97 -16.00 16.68
N LEU A 375 22.30 -16.56 17.70
CA LEU A 375 21.69 -17.89 17.61
C LEU A 375 20.56 -17.97 16.58
N SER A 376 19.93 -16.85 16.20
CA SER A 376 18.88 -16.86 15.17
C SER A 376 19.35 -17.28 13.78
N VAL A 377 20.67 -17.30 13.55
CA VAL A 377 21.33 -17.69 12.30
C VAL A 377 21.75 -19.18 12.31
N THR A 378 21.47 -19.92 13.39
CA THR A 378 21.81 -21.35 13.51
C THR A 378 21.29 -22.26 12.39
N PRO A 379 20.17 -22.01 11.68
CA PRO A 379 19.81 -22.84 10.53
C PRO A 379 20.86 -22.82 9.39
N ALA A 380 21.73 -21.81 9.34
CA ALA A 380 22.81 -21.69 8.34
C ALA A 380 24.07 -22.52 8.70
N LEU A 381 24.09 -23.23 9.83
CA LEU A 381 25.24 -24.00 10.35
C LEU A 381 25.77 -25.04 9.34
N LEU A 382 24.94 -25.44 8.37
CA LEU A 382 25.28 -26.39 7.31
C LEU A 382 26.26 -25.84 6.26
N ILE A 383 26.61 -24.53 6.29
CA ILE A 383 27.51 -23.89 5.32
C ILE A 383 28.60 -23.08 6.09
N PRO A 384 29.73 -23.70 6.44
CA PRO A 384 30.67 -23.19 7.45
C PRO A 384 31.31 -21.80 7.24
N PRO A 385 31.57 -21.26 6.03
CA PRO A 385 31.98 -19.86 5.94
C PRO A 385 30.79 -18.89 6.03
N ALA A 386 29.63 -19.30 5.49
CA ALA A 386 28.44 -18.45 5.44
C ALA A 386 27.83 -18.26 6.84
N TRP A 387 27.82 -19.31 7.67
CA TRP A 387 27.34 -19.20 9.05
C TRP A 387 28.16 -18.20 9.86
N ALA A 388 29.49 -18.30 9.83
CA ALA A 388 30.36 -17.42 10.61
C ALA A 388 30.17 -15.95 10.21
N LEU A 389 30.08 -15.68 8.90
CA LEU A 389 29.80 -14.35 8.37
C LEU A 389 28.42 -13.83 8.82
N LEU A 390 27.36 -14.63 8.68
CA LEU A 390 26.02 -14.23 9.07
C LEU A 390 25.87 -14.07 10.59
N ALA A 391 26.55 -14.90 11.38
CA ALA A 391 26.59 -14.80 12.83
C ALA A 391 27.33 -13.53 13.29
N LEU A 392 28.44 -13.17 12.62
CA LEU A 392 29.14 -11.90 12.82
C LEU A 392 28.23 -10.71 12.45
N ILE A 393 27.55 -10.76 11.31
CA ILE A 393 26.57 -9.73 10.90
C ILE A 393 25.47 -9.58 11.96
N ALA A 394 24.93 -10.69 12.48
CA ALA A 394 23.91 -10.68 13.52
C ALA A 394 24.44 -10.12 14.86
N ALA A 395 25.68 -10.44 15.24
CA ALA A 395 26.32 -9.93 16.45
C ALA A 395 26.58 -8.41 16.35
N VAL A 396 27.10 -7.94 15.22
CA VAL A 396 27.29 -6.52 14.93
C VAL A 396 25.94 -5.80 14.96
N ARG A 397 24.91 -6.36 14.31
CA ARG A 397 23.56 -5.81 14.33
C ARG A 397 23.00 -5.69 15.74
N ALA A 398 23.20 -6.71 16.58
CA ALA A 398 22.73 -6.68 17.96
C ALA A 398 23.47 -5.65 18.82
N ALA A 399 24.79 -5.51 18.62
CA ALA A 399 25.62 -4.56 19.37
C ALA A 399 25.39 -3.10 18.96
N ARG A 400 25.03 -2.85 17.69
CA ARG A 400 24.91 -1.51 17.10
C ARG A 400 23.48 -1.03 16.91
N THR A 401 22.47 -1.84 17.27
CA THR A 401 21.07 -1.40 17.26
C THR A 401 20.62 -1.01 18.66
N GLU A 402 20.09 0.20 18.78
CA GLU A 402 19.49 0.74 20.01
C GLU A 402 18.03 1.12 19.74
N TYR A 403 17.17 0.92 20.74
CA TYR A 403 15.77 1.34 20.69
C TYR A 403 15.53 2.32 21.81
N HIS A 404 14.93 3.47 21.49
CA HIS A 404 14.67 4.51 22.46
C HIS A 404 13.18 4.80 22.53
N VAL A 405 12.62 4.59 23.73
CA VAL A 405 11.24 4.90 24.11
C VAL A 405 11.29 6.31 24.72
N GLY A 406 10.75 7.31 24.03
CA GLY A 406 10.70 8.71 24.48
C GLY A 406 9.32 9.07 25.05
N THR A 407 9.08 10.37 25.24
CA THR A 407 7.78 10.90 25.73
C THR A 407 6.71 10.84 24.64
N ASP A 408 7.03 11.37 23.46
CA ASP A 408 6.07 11.54 22.35
C ASP A 408 6.39 10.62 21.16
N THR A 409 7.57 10.00 21.16
CA THR A 409 8.04 9.18 20.03
C THR A 409 8.76 7.91 20.46
N LEU A 410 8.68 6.91 19.60
CA LEU A 410 9.43 5.65 19.67
C LEU A 410 10.45 5.62 18.53
N SER A 411 11.71 5.30 18.81
CA SER A 411 12.75 5.25 17.77
C SER A 411 13.62 4.00 17.80
N GLN A 412 14.14 3.65 16.63
CA GLN A 412 15.10 2.59 16.41
C GLN A 412 16.29 3.17 15.65
N SER A 413 17.51 3.00 16.18
CA SER A 413 18.76 3.46 15.55
C SER A 413 19.72 2.31 15.37
N TYR A 414 20.33 2.20 14.19
CA TYR A 414 21.43 1.29 13.89
C TYR A 414 22.58 2.10 13.29
N ALA A 415 23.81 1.90 13.79
CA ALA A 415 24.99 2.61 13.29
C ALA A 415 26.22 1.70 13.22
N PHE A 416 26.66 1.35 12.01
CA PHE A 416 27.90 0.62 11.76
C PHE A 416 28.57 1.10 10.45
N ILE A 417 28.62 0.25 9.42
CA ILE A 417 29.07 0.58 8.05
C ILE A 417 28.10 1.54 7.36
N GLY A 418 26.82 1.44 7.72
CA GLY A 418 25.80 2.42 7.39
C GLY A 418 25.04 2.78 8.65
N ALA A 419 24.29 3.87 8.60
CA ALA A 419 23.43 4.31 9.68
C ALA A 419 21.98 4.34 9.19
N ASN A 420 21.07 3.78 9.97
CA ASN A 420 19.64 3.89 9.73
C ASN A 420 18.95 4.21 11.04
N GLN A 421 18.12 5.24 11.05
CA GLN A 421 17.31 5.59 12.20
C GLN A 421 15.87 5.82 11.76
N THR A 422 14.92 5.21 12.46
CA THR A 422 13.47 5.31 12.21
C THR A 422 12.78 5.79 13.49
N GLN A 423 11.80 6.68 13.37
CA GLN A 423 11.09 7.26 14.52
C GLN A 423 9.59 7.37 14.23
N PHE A 424 8.76 6.85 15.14
CA PHE A 424 7.30 6.91 15.07
C PHE A 424 6.75 7.85 16.16
N ALA A 425 5.75 8.65 15.80
CA ALA A 425 4.93 9.33 16.80
C ALA A 425 3.87 8.37 17.37
N TYR A 426 3.59 8.46 18.67
CA TYR A 426 2.65 7.53 19.33
C TYR A 426 1.21 7.64 18.81
N ASP A 427 0.80 8.82 18.33
CA ASP A 427 -0.53 9.04 17.75
C ASP A 427 -0.74 8.35 16.39
N LYS A 428 0.33 7.87 15.75
CA LYS A 428 0.26 7.13 14.49
C LYS A 428 0.34 5.61 14.67
N VAL A 429 0.59 5.14 15.90
CA VAL A 429 0.69 3.70 16.21
C VAL A 429 -0.69 3.05 16.10
N THR A 430 -0.78 1.94 15.36
CA THR A 430 -2.05 1.21 15.13
C THR A 430 -2.13 -0.14 15.80
N GLY A 431 -0.98 -0.68 16.21
CA GLY A 431 -0.94 -1.97 16.86
C GLY A 431 0.43 -2.29 17.42
N VAL A 432 0.43 -3.13 18.44
CA VAL A 432 1.64 -3.64 19.08
C VAL A 432 1.57 -5.16 19.06
N GLN A 433 2.60 -5.82 18.55
CA GLN A 433 2.72 -7.27 18.52
C GLN A 433 3.94 -7.72 19.31
N VAL A 434 3.72 -8.52 20.35
CA VAL A 434 4.79 -9.17 21.12
C VAL A 434 4.95 -10.60 20.63
N THR A 435 6.14 -10.95 20.14
CA THR A 435 6.50 -12.30 19.73
C THR A 435 7.48 -12.93 20.71
N LYS A 436 7.20 -14.18 21.10
CA LYS A 436 8.05 -15.01 21.94
C LYS A 436 8.28 -16.36 21.28
N THR A 437 9.54 -16.75 21.23
CA THR A 437 9.98 -18.08 20.78
C THR A 437 10.48 -18.90 21.97
N PRO A 438 10.67 -20.23 21.83
CA PRO A 438 11.18 -21.05 22.93
C PRO A 438 12.58 -20.60 23.38
N LEU A 439 13.39 -20.12 22.44
CA LEU A 439 14.68 -19.50 22.73
C LEU A 439 14.52 -18.19 23.51
N ASP A 440 13.50 -17.39 23.21
CA ASP A 440 13.25 -16.17 23.99
C ASP A 440 12.82 -16.48 25.42
N ASP A 441 12.08 -17.56 25.64
CA ASP A 441 11.75 -18.02 27.00
C ASP A 441 13.00 -18.46 27.76
N PHE A 442 13.92 -19.18 27.12
CA PHE A 442 15.20 -19.59 27.70
C PHE A 442 16.11 -18.41 28.04
N PHE A 443 16.24 -17.41 27.15
CA PHE A 443 17.09 -16.24 27.36
C PHE A 443 16.43 -15.10 28.15
N GLY A 444 15.16 -15.25 28.53
CA GLY A 444 14.43 -14.17 29.20
C GLY A 444 14.12 -12.98 28.30
N THR A 445 14.11 -13.16 26.98
CA THR A 445 13.91 -12.10 25.98
C THR A 445 12.48 -12.08 25.41
N ALA A 446 12.15 -11.04 24.66
CA ALA A 446 10.96 -10.94 23.83
C ALA A 446 11.24 -10.06 22.62
N SER A 447 10.45 -10.17 21.57
CA SER A 447 10.49 -9.21 20.45
C SER A 447 9.19 -8.43 20.40
N VAL A 448 9.26 -7.10 20.30
CA VAL A 448 8.08 -6.23 20.18
C VAL A 448 8.10 -5.53 18.84
N GLU A 449 7.02 -5.65 18.09
CA GLU A 449 6.82 -5.03 16.79
C GLU A 449 5.71 -3.99 16.92
N VAL A 450 5.99 -2.75 16.53
CA VAL A 450 5.05 -1.63 16.60
C VAL A 450 4.66 -1.22 15.19
N TRP A 451 3.37 -1.24 14.89
CA TRP A 451 2.80 -0.88 13.60
C TRP A 451 2.40 0.59 13.60
N SER A 452 2.60 1.28 12.48
CA SER A 452 2.25 2.69 12.32
C SER A 452 1.55 2.94 10.99
N ILE A 453 0.59 3.86 10.94
CA ILE A 453 -0.01 4.34 9.67
C ILE A 453 1.03 5.17 8.92
N GLY A 454 1.26 4.85 7.65
CA GLY A 454 2.19 5.60 6.81
C GLY A 454 3.62 5.05 6.79
N ALA A 455 4.01 4.28 7.80
CA ALA A 455 5.32 3.66 7.85
C ALA A 455 5.38 2.39 6.98
N PRO A 456 6.39 2.23 6.10
CA PRO A 456 6.52 1.05 5.24
C PRO A 456 7.05 -0.19 5.97
N LYS A 457 7.79 0.00 7.07
CA LYS A 457 8.38 -1.05 7.89
C LYS A 457 8.08 -0.76 9.36
N PRO A 458 7.60 -1.73 10.15
CA PRO A 458 7.36 -1.52 11.57
C PRO A 458 8.66 -1.39 12.36
N ILE A 459 8.63 -0.68 13.49
CA ILE A 459 9.74 -0.69 14.44
C ILE A 459 9.75 -2.06 15.13
N GLN A 460 10.86 -2.78 14.98
CA GLN A 460 11.02 -4.14 15.49
C GLN A 460 12.09 -4.16 16.59
N MET A 461 11.66 -4.08 17.84
CA MET A 461 12.48 -4.28 19.02
C MET A 461 12.79 -5.77 19.19
N ARG A 462 13.81 -6.27 18.51
CA ARG A 462 14.15 -7.71 18.46
C ARG A 462 14.94 -8.16 19.68
N HIS A 463 14.52 -9.27 20.28
CA HIS A 463 15.24 -9.97 21.36
C HIS A 463 15.68 -9.06 22.52
N ILE A 464 14.80 -8.15 22.94
CA ILE A 464 15.02 -7.28 24.10
C ILE A 464 14.79 -8.06 25.41
N MET A 465 15.49 -7.67 26.47
CA MET A 465 15.34 -8.27 27.80
C MET A 465 13.96 -7.95 28.39
N ARG A 466 13.24 -8.99 28.84
CA ARG A 466 11.87 -8.82 29.37
C ARG A 466 11.82 -7.99 30.65
N ARG A 467 12.85 -8.07 31.49
CA ARG A 467 12.95 -7.29 32.72
C ARG A 467 13.03 -5.78 32.48
N ASP A 468 13.55 -5.38 31.32
CA ASP A 468 13.73 -3.97 30.96
C ASP A 468 12.52 -3.42 30.20
N LEU A 469 11.57 -4.28 29.81
CA LEU A 469 10.38 -3.92 29.04
C LEU A 469 9.16 -3.72 29.96
N ASN A 470 8.75 -2.47 30.15
CA ASN A 470 7.45 -2.17 30.75
C ASN A 470 6.34 -2.14 29.68
N LEU A 471 5.86 -3.33 29.28
CA LEU A 471 4.85 -3.45 28.22
C LEU A 471 3.58 -2.66 28.53
N ARG A 472 3.14 -2.62 29.80
CA ARG A 472 1.93 -1.88 30.21
C ARG A 472 2.07 -0.38 30.02
N ALA A 473 3.25 0.18 30.31
CA ALA A 473 3.51 1.59 30.08
C ALA A 473 3.62 1.89 28.57
N LEU A 474 4.31 1.03 27.81
CA LEU A 474 4.42 1.18 26.36
C LEU A 474 3.04 1.15 25.67
N LEU A 475 2.17 0.21 26.04
CA LEU A 475 0.81 0.13 25.49
C LEU A 475 0.02 1.42 25.76
N ARG A 476 0.09 1.93 27.00
CA ARG A 476 -0.56 3.20 27.38
C ARG A 476 -0.02 4.38 26.57
N GLN A 477 1.29 4.49 26.36
CA GLN A 477 1.89 5.53 25.52
C GLN A 477 1.43 5.43 24.06
N CYS A 478 1.28 4.21 23.51
CA CYS A 478 0.69 3.97 22.20
C CYS A 478 -0.83 4.25 22.15
N GLY A 479 -1.45 4.71 23.24
CA GLY A 479 -2.88 4.96 23.35
C GLY A 479 -3.72 3.68 23.42
N ILE A 480 -3.11 2.52 23.71
CA ILE A 480 -3.80 1.25 23.93
C ILE A 480 -3.99 1.08 25.45
N PRO A 481 -5.22 1.15 25.97
CA PRO A 481 -5.45 1.06 27.41
C PRO A 481 -4.98 -0.28 27.96
N THR A 482 -4.44 -0.26 29.17
CA THR A 482 -4.22 -1.51 29.89
C THR A 482 -5.53 -2.02 30.46
N PRO A 483 -5.75 -3.34 30.43
CA PRO A 483 -7.02 -3.93 30.84
C PRO A 483 -7.34 -3.59 32.30
N THR A 484 -8.41 -2.83 32.49
CA THR A 484 -8.94 -2.45 33.82
C THR A 484 -10.21 -3.23 34.14
N THR A 485 -10.92 -3.71 33.12
CA THR A 485 -12.17 -4.49 33.19
C THR A 485 -11.98 -5.93 32.70
N ALA A 486 -12.92 -6.81 33.08
CA ALA A 486 -12.93 -8.20 32.61
C ALA A 486 -13.10 -8.24 31.08
N ALA A 487 -12.26 -9.04 30.42
CA ALA A 487 -12.30 -9.22 28.98
C ALA A 487 -13.34 -10.29 28.60
N GLU A 488 -14.10 -10.05 27.55
CA GLU A 488 -14.94 -11.09 26.96
C GLU A 488 -14.06 -12.00 26.07
N VAL A 489 -14.09 -13.31 26.32
CA VAL A 489 -13.28 -14.28 25.56
C VAL A 489 -14.16 -14.99 24.56
N LEU A 490 -13.87 -14.81 23.26
CA LEU A 490 -14.66 -15.50 22.24
C LEU A 490 -14.36 -17.00 22.22
N ALA A 491 -15.43 -17.79 22.23
CA ALA A 491 -15.38 -19.24 22.16
C ALA A 491 -14.78 -19.73 20.83
N GLN A 492 -13.93 -20.74 20.94
CA GLN A 492 -13.23 -21.36 19.81
C GLN A 492 -13.36 -22.86 19.92
N SER A 493 -13.74 -23.51 18.83
CA SER A 493 -13.81 -24.97 18.79
C SER A 493 -13.37 -25.51 17.44
N TYR A 494 -12.66 -26.64 17.49
CA TYR A 494 -12.20 -27.36 16.30
C TYR A 494 -12.60 -28.82 16.40
N GLY A 495 -13.72 -29.13 15.75
CA GLY A 495 -14.25 -30.50 15.71
C GLY A 495 -13.72 -31.29 14.51
N PRO A 496 -13.88 -32.64 14.53
CA PRO A 496 -13.46 -33.50 13.42
C PRO A 496 -14.18 -33.15 12.11
N LYS A 497 -15.45 -32.73 12.15
CA LYS A 497 -16.19 -32.28 10.96
C LYS A 497 -15.54 -31.07 10.30
N ALA A 498 -15.24 -30.02 11.08
CA ALA A 498 -14.59 -28.82 10.57
C ALA A 498 -13.17 -29.11 10.07
N ALA A 499 -12.47 -30.05 10.70
CA ALA A 499 -11.17 -30.50 10.26
C ALA A 499 -11.18 -31.15 8.88
N VAL A 500 -12.12 -32.07 8.64
CA VAL A 500 -12.27 -32.74 7.33
C VAL A 500 -12.62 -31.73 6.25
N ILE A 501 -13.59 -30.85 6.52
CA ILE A 501 -14.06 -29.86 5.54
C ILE A 501 -12.97 -28.83 5.22
N SER A 502 -12.30 -28.29 6.24
CA SER A 502 -11.21 -27.32 6.03
C SER A 502 -9.98 -27.92 5.33
N GLN A 503 -9.83 -29.25 5.36
CA GLN A 503 -8.76 -29.99 4.68
C GLN A 503 -9.21 -30.67 3.38
N ALA A 504 -10.43 -30.43 2.89
CA ALA A 504 -10.95 -31.06 1.68
C ALA A 504 -10.02 -30.91 0.45
N PRO A 505 -9.41 -29.73 0.18
CA PRO A 505 -8.46 -29.61 -0.93
C PRO A 505 -7.24 -30.54 -0.78
N SER A 506 -6.68 -30.64 0.44
CA SER A 506 -5.56 -31.56 0.70
C SER A 506 -5.95 -33.03 0.57
N LEU A 507 -7.20 -33.39 0.88
CA LEU A 507 -7.69 -34.76 0.68
C LEU A 507 -7.77 -35.14 -0.81
N ILE A 508 -8.13 -34.19 -1.69
CA ILE A 508 -8.12 -34.42 -3.14
C ILE A 508 -6.69 -34.68 -3.63
N PHE A 509 -5.72 -33.87 -3.21
CA PHE A 509 -4.30 -34.11 -3.54
C PHE A 509 -3.80 -35.43 -2.96
N LEU A 510 -4.27 -35.82 -1.78
CA LEU A 510 -3.96 -37.11 -1.18
C LEU A 510 -4.49 -38.25 -2.05
N LEU A 511 -5.74 -38.19 -2.51
CA LEU A 511 -6.33 -39.20 -3.38
C LEU A 511 -5.59 -39.30 -4.72
N ILE A 512 -5.26 -38.16 -5.34
CA ILE A 512 -4.49 -38.12 -6.59
C ILE A 512 -3.08 -38.70 -6.38
N GLY A 513 -2.41 -38.32 -5.29
CA GLY A 513 -1.09 -38.82 -4.94
C GLY A 513 -1.11 -40.32 -4.61
N ALA A 514 -2.12 -40.79 -3.88
CA ALA A 514 -2.32 -42.21 -3.60
C ALA A 514 -2.57 -42.99 -4.90
N PHE A 515 -3.42 -42.49 -5.79
CA PHE A 515 -3.66 -43.09 -7.10
C PHE A 515 -2.38 -43.15 -7.92
N GLY A 516 -1.63 -42.05 -8.01
CA GLY A 516 -0.35 -41.99 -8.70
C GLY A 516 0.69 -42.96 -8.13
N LEU A 517 0.77 -43.08 -6.80
CA LEU A 517 1.65 -44.05 -6.13
C LEU A 517 1.22 -45.50 -6.40
N THR A 518 -0.08 -45.80 -6.39
CA THR A 518 -0.59 -47.15 -6.70
C THR A 518 -0.38 -47.53 -8.17
N LEU A 519 -0.60 -46.59 -9.09
CA LEU A 519 -0.36 -46.80 -10.52
C LEU A 519 1.14 -46.94 -10.81
N GLY A 520 1.97 -46.09 -10.19
CA GLY A 520 3.42 -46.21 -10.26
C GLY A 520 3.91 -47.55 -9.69
N ALA A 521 3.33 -48.01 -8.58
CA ALA A 521 3.68 -49.30 -7.99
C ALA A 521 3.36 -50.48 -8.91
N LEU A 522 2.24 -50.39 -9.65
CA LEU A 522 1.84 -51.38 -10.66
C LEU A 522 2.76 -51.38 -11.88
N LEU A 523 3.25 -50.21 -12.30
CA LEU A 523 4.03 -50.03 -13.53
C LEU A 523 5.54 -50.19 -13.36
N THR A 524 6.10 -49.88 -12.18
CA THR A 524 7.56 -49.86 -11.97
C THR A 524 8.02 -50.70 -10.80
N SER A 525 7.60 -50.41 -9.56
CA SER A 525 8.08 -51.13 -8.38
C SER A 525 7.09 -51.11 -7.20
N PRO A 526 6.83 -52.25 -6.54
CA PRO A 526 5.89 -52.30 -5.41
C PRO A 526 6.36 -51.50 -4.19
N LEU A 527 7.65 -51.14 -4.12
CA LEU A 527 8.23 -50.33 -3.04
C LEU A 527 7.60 -48.93 -2.95
N LEU A 528 7.01 -48.41 -4.03
CA LEU A 528 6.29 -47.12 -4.01
C LEU A 528 5.09 -47.12 -3.05
N LEU A 529 4.53 -48.28 -2.71
CA LEU A 529 3.45 -48.38 -1.72
C LEU A 529 3.91 -48.01 -0.31
N LEU A 530 5.21 -48.06 -0.01
CA LEU A 530 5.76 -47.60 1.28
C LEU A 530 5.62 -46.07 1.48
N ALA A 531 5.34 -45.31 0.43
CA ALA A 531 5.08 -43.87 0.52
C ALA A 531 3.62 -43.53 0.90
N LEU A 532 2.67 -44.49 0.79
CA LEU A 532 1.26 -44.27 1.17
C LEU A 532 1.09 -43.88 2.66
N PRO A 533 1.75 -44.56 3.63
CA PRO A 533 1.71 -44.15 5.03
C PRO A 533 2.21 -42.72 5.26
N LEU A 534 3.25 -42.27 4.56
CA LEU A 534 3.77 -40.90 4.67
C LEU A 534 2.76 -39.87 4.15
N LEU A 535 2.08 -40.22 3.05
CA LEU A 535 1.04 -39.41 2.43
C LEU A 535 -0.21 -39.27 3.34
N VAL A 536 -0.54 -40.27 4.15
CA VAL A 536 -1.60 -40.21 5.18
C VAL A 536 -1.12 -39.60 6.51
N ALA A 537 0.14 -39.76 6.88
CA ALA A 537 0.70 -39.17 8.10
C ALA A 537 0.68 -37.64 8.07
N PHE A 538 0.88 -37.03 6.90
CA PHE A 538 0.89 -35.58 6.72
C PHE A 538 -0.42 -34.87 7.16
N PRO A 539 -1.62 -35.22 6.66
CA PRO A 539 -2.87 -34.59 7.11
C PRO A 539 -3.18 -34.89 8.59
N LEU A 540 -2.82 -36.07 9.10
CA LEU A 540 -2.99 -36.39 10.53
C LEU A 540 -2.12 -35.50 11.41
N ALA A 541 -0.84 -35.31 11.03
CA ALA A 541 0.07 -34.39 11.71
C ALA A 541 -0.46 -32.94 11.63
N ARG A 542 -0.97 -32.52 10.46
CA ARG A 542 -1.60 -31.20 10.28
C ARG A 542 -2.84 -31.04 11.15
N PHE A 543 -3.68 -32.07 11.28
CA PHE A 543 -4.84 -32.07 12.17
C PHE A 543 -4.43 -31.93 13.64
N GLY A 544 -3.46 -32.72 14.11
CA GLY A 544 -2.92 -32.60 15.46
C GLY A 544 -2.33 -31.21 15.72
N TRP A 545 -1.55 -30.70 14.78
CA TRP A 545 -0.94 -29.36 14.86
C TRP A 545 -1.99 -28.24 14.93
N THR A 546 -3.00 -28.27 14.06
CA THR A 546 -4.08 -27.27 14.05
C THR A 546 -4.88 -27.33 15.34
N THR A 547 -5.17 -28.52 15.85
CA THR A 547 -5.86 -28.72 17.15
C THR A 547 -5.06 -28.11 18.30
N LEU A 548 -3.74 -28.37 18.39
CA LEU A 548 -2.90 -27.75 19.41
C LEU A 548 -2.84 -26.23 19.27
N ARG A 549 -2.76 -25.71 18.04
CA ARG A 549 -2.72 -24.27 17.78
C ARG A 549 -3.99 -23.59 18.27
N ILE A 550 -5.16 -24.16 17.98
CA ILE A 550 -6.46 -23.59 18.34
C ILE A 550 -6.68 -23.64 19.85
N ARG A 551 -6.28 -24.74 20.53
CA ARG A 551 -6.34 -24.83 22.00
C ARG A 551 -5.52 -23.76 22.72
N ARG A 552 -4.47 -23.23 22.08
CA ARG A 552 -3.62 -22.16 22.63
C ARG A 552 -4.00 -20.77 22.10
N GLN A 553 -4.92 -20.69 21.16
CA GLN A 553 -5.34 -19.42 20.58
C GLN A 553 -6.36 -18.76 21.51
N THR A 554 -6.16 -17.48 21.82
CA THR A 554 -7.12 -16.72 22.62
C THR A 554 -7.43 -15.39 21.92
N PHE A 555 -8.68 -14.96 22.02
CA PHE A 555 -9.12 -13.68 21.49
C PHE A 555 -10.00 -13.01 22.55
N ARG A 556 -9.52 -11.89 23.05
CA ARG A 556 -10.11 -11.14 24.16
C ARG A 556 -10.58 -9.79 23.67
N LEU A 557 -11.82 -9.43 24.00
CA LEU A 557 -12.41 -8.15 23.70
C LEU A 557 -12.46 -7.31 24.97
N PHE A 558 -11.82 -6.15 24.93
CA PHE A 558 -11.97 -5.09 25.93
C PHE A 558 -12.86 -3.98 25.36
N PRO A 559 -13.27 -2.99 26.16
CA PRO A 559 -14.08 -1.88 25.67
C PRO A 559 -13.41 -1.05 24.56
N GLU A 560 -12.11 -0.77 24.65
CA GLU A 560 -11.42 0.14 23.71
C GLU A 560 -10.44 -0.56 22.74
N HIS A 561 -9.99 -1.76 23.09
CA HIS A 561 -9.06 -2.56 22.29
C HIS A 561 -9.41 -4.05 22.33
N PHE A 562 -8.76 -4.82 21.48
CA PHE A 562 -8.79 -6.28 21.53
C PHE A 562 -7.38 -6.85 21.60
N GLU A 563 -7.30 -8.07 22.11
CA GLU A 563 -6.07 -8.84 22.20
C GLU A 563 -6.21 -10.19 21.51
N ALA A 564 -5.23 -10.57 20.70
CA ALA A 564 -5.19 -11.85 20.04
C ALA A 564 -3.87 -12.58 20.35
N GLU A 565 -3.96 -13.78 20.91
CA GLU A 565 -2.81 -14.66 21.13
C GLU A 565 -2.88 -15.85 20.15
N THR A 566 -1.82 -16.08 19.38
CA THR A 566 -1.73 -17.18 18.42
C THR A 566 -0.36 -17.86 18.44
N GLY A 567 -0.31 -19.12 17.99
CA GLY A 567 0.94 -19.85 17.77
C GLY A 567 1.29 -20.87 18.87
N ILE A 568 2.12 -21.85 18.51
CA ILE A 568 2.53 -22.93 19.43
C ILE A 568 3.92 -22.66 19.99
N TRP A 569 4.92 -22.63 19.09
CA TRP A 569 6.32 -22.35 19.40
C TRP A 569 6.61 -20.86 19.28
N PHE A 570 6.06 -20.21 18.25
CA PHE A 570 6.16 -18.78 18.01
C PHE A 570 4.87 -18.13 18.52
N ARG A 571 4.83 -17.84 19.82
CA ARG A 571 3.67 -17.19 20.43
C ARG A 571 3.66 -15.72 20.03
N LYS A 572 2.55 -15.27 19.44
CA LYS A 572 2.33 -13.88 19.06
C LYS A 572 1.14 -13.35 19.84
N HIS A 573 1.34 -12.22 20.51
CA HIS A 573 0.30 -11.49 21.23
C HIS A 573 0.15 -10.13 20.57
N VAL A 574 -1.02 -9.87 19.99
CA VAL A 574 -1.31 -8.63 19.26
C VAL A 574 -2.30 -7.80 20.06
N TYR A 575 -2.05 -6.49 20.15
CA TYR A 575 -2.89 -5.49 20.82
C TYR A 575 -3.25 -4.40 19.80
N VAL A 576 -4.54 -4.18 19.57
CA VAL A 576 -5.05 -3.24 18.56
C VAL A 576 -6.34 -2.60 19.04
N ARG A 577 -6.55 -1.32 18.71
CA ARG A 577 -7.77 -0.57 19.06
C ARG A 577 -8.82 -0.73 17.98
N TYR A 578 -10.09 -0.65 18.36
CA TYR A 578 -11.18 -0.69 17.37
C TYR A 578 -11.17 0.51 16.42
N SER A 579 -10.67 1.66 16.88
CA SER A 579 -10.49 2.85 16.05
C SER A 579 -9.51 2.63 14.89
N ASP A 580 -8.56 1.70 15.02
CA ASP A 580 -7.59 1.38 13.97
C ASP A 580 -8.05 0.25 13.04
N VAL A 581 -9.18 -0.40 13.32
CA VAL A 581 -9.76 -1.42 12.45
C VAL A 581 -10.48 -0.74 11.29
N LYS A 582 -10.03 -1.04 10.07
CA LYS A 582 -10.59 -0.50 8.82
C LYS A 582 -11.74 -1.33 8.28
N LYS A 583 -11.58 -2.65 8.36
CA LYS A 583 -12.42 -3.63 7.68
C LYS A 583 -12.41 -4.94 8.45
N ILE A 584 -13.60 -5.55 8.50
CA ILE A 584 -13.77 -6.89 9.04
C ILE A 584 -14.03 -7.85 7.87
N GLU A 585 -13.34 -8.98 7.88
CA GLU A 585 -13.64 -10.11 7.01
C GLU A 585 -13.89 -11.36 7.83
N THR A 586 -15.03 -12.01 7.59
CA THR A 586 -15.34 -13.31 8.15
C THR A 586 -15.44 -14.35 7.06
N VAL A 587 -14.99 -15.58 7.35
CA VAL A 587 -15.13 -16.73 6.46
C VAL A 587 -15.71 -17.89 7.25
N GLN A 588 -16.95 -18.27 6.94
CA GLN A 588 -17.63 -19.40 7.55
C GLN A 588 -17.35 -20.70 6.78
N ILE A 589 -17.05 -21.77 7.53
CA ILE A 589 -16.85 -23.12 7.00
C ILE A 589 -18.23 -23.75 6.70
N PRO A 590 -18.43 -24.34 5.50
CA PRO A 590 -19.72 -24.89 5.11
C PRO A 590 -20.22 -25.95 6.10
N TRP A 591 -21.55 -25.99 6.29
CA TRP A 591 -22.25 -26.91 7.20
C TRP A 591 -21.82 -26.85 8.67
N THR A 592 -21.08 -25.80 9.05
CA THR A 592 -20.68 -25.54 10.45
C THR A 592 -20.99 -24.09 10.81
N ARG A 593 -21.02 -23.77 12.11
CA ARG A 593 -21.05 -22.38 12.61
C ARG A 593 -19.65 -21.84 12.92
N GLN A 594 -18.62 -22.57 12.52
CA GLN A 594 -17.23 -22.23 12.77
C GLN A 594 -16.62 -21.52 11.57
N GLY A 595 -15.58 -20.73 11.81
CA GLY A 595 -14.88 -20.04 10.74
C GLY A 595 -13.76 -19.14 11.22
N SER A 596 -13.22 -18.31 10.33
CA SER A 596 -12.14 -17.39 10.66
C SER A 596 -12.60 -15.95 10.59
N LEU A 597 -12.10 -15.14 11.53
CA LEU A 597 -12.23 -13.69 11.57
C LEU A 597 -10.88 -13.08 11.19
N SER A 598 -10.90 -12.09 10.31
CA SER A 598 -9.74 -11.28 9.93
C SER A 598 -10.07 -9.81 10.14
N LEU A 599 -9.33 -9.16 11.03
CA LEU A 599 -9.44 -7.74 11.32
C LEU A 599 -8.30 -7.02 10.62
N TYR A 600 -8.63 -6.18 9.64
CA TYR A 600 -7.66 -5.39 8.88
C TYR A 600 -7.39 -4.09 9.64
N VAL A 601 -6.14 -3.91 10.02
CA VAL A 601 -5.66 -2.79 10.84
C VAL A 601 -5.05 -1.72 9.95
N ALA A 602 -5.14 -0.46 10.36
CA ALA A 602 -4.52 0.62 9.64
C ALA A 602 -2.98 0.49 9.56
N GLY A 603 -2.41 0.94 8.43
CA GLY A 603 -1.02 0.70 8.06
C GLY A 603 -0.79 -0.56 7.22
N GLU A 604 0.39 -0.64 6.63
CA GLU A 604 0.86 -1.73 5.78
C GLU A 604 2.32 -2.07 6.09
N ARG A 605 2.80 -3.19 5.56
CA ARG A 605 4.21 -3.55 5.58
C ARG A 605 4.69 -3.92 4.20
N ILE A 606 5.91 -3.53 3.87
CA ILE A 606 6.59 -3.97 2.67
C ILE A 606 7.25 -5.33 2.92
N LEU A 607 6.88 -6.32 2.12
CA LEU A 607 7.56 -7.61 2.05
C LEU A 607 8.45 -7.63 0.80
N GLU A 608 9.74 -7.84 1.00
CA GLU A 608 10.70 -8.10 -0.07
C GLU A 608 10.45 -9.52 -0.59
N THR A 609 9.89 -9.62 -1.80
CA THR A 609 9.63 -10.88 -2.51
C THR A 609 10.64 -11.04 -3.65
N GLN A 610 10.85 -12.25 -4.17
CA GLN A 610 11.75 -12.48 -5.32
C GLN A 610 11.42 -11.60 -6.54
N ASN A 611 10.14 -11.21 -6.70
CA ASN A 611 9.65 -10.37 -7.79
C ASN A 611 9.60 -8.87 -7.44
N GLY A 612 10.22 -8.45 -6.33
CA GLY A 612 10.24 -7.07 -5.86
C GLY A 612 9.46 -6.84 -4.56
N GLU A 613 9.24 -5.57 -4.25
CA GLU A 613 8.56 -5.13 -3.03
C GLU A 613 7.04 -5.25 -3.17
N THR A 614 6.40 -6.02 -2.29
CA THR A 614 4.93 -6.12 -2.23
C THR A 614 4.43 -5.58 -0.90
N ARG A 615 3.49 -4.64 -0.97
CA ARG A 615 2.80 -4.09 0.21
C ARG A 615 1.68 -5.03 0.64
N VAL A 616 1.64 -5.34 1.93
CA VAL A 616 0.63 -6.21 2.52
C VAL A 616 0.01 -5.50 3.72
N PRO A 617 -1.33 -5.51 3.87
CA PRO A 617 -1.98 -4.90 5.02
C PRO A 617 -1.62 -5.62 6.33
N ASN A 618 -1.69 -4.87 7.43
CA ASN A 618 -1.64 -5.45 8.77
C ASN A 618 -2.98 -6.15 9.05
N VAL A 619 -2.93 -7.45 9.37
CA VAL A 619 -4.13 -8.25 9.59
C VAL A 619 -3.97 -9.10 10.85
N VAL A 620 -4.96 -9.03 11.72
CA VAL A 620 -5.10 -9.96 12.85
C VAL A 620 -6.10 -11.03 12.47
N GLN A 621 -5.61 -12.27 12.36
CA GLN A 621 -6.43 -13.42 11.96
C GLN A 621 -6.63 -14.38 13.13
N VAL A 622 -7.89 -14.71 13.39
CA VAL A 622 -8.32 -15.63 14.44
C VAL A 622 -9.12 -16.75 13.78
N ALA A 623 -8.72 -18.00 14.01
CA ALA A 623 -9.29 -19.16 13.32
C ALA A 623 -10.25 -19.96 14.22
N PHE A 624 -11.29 -20.53 13.63
CA PHE A 624 -12.26 -21.44 14.27
C PHE A 624 -13.04 -20.83 15.45
N LEU A 625 -13.46 -19.58 15.30
CA LEU A 625 -14.42 -18.95 16.20
C LEU A 625 -15.82 -19.54 15.97
N GLU A 626 -16.62 -19.59 17.03
CA GLU A 626 -18.01 -20.05 16.98
C GLU A 626 -18.99 -18.93 16.56
N ASN A 627 -20.20 -19.32 16.15
CA ASN A 627 -21.31 -18.42 15.78
C ASN A 627 -20.94 -17.37 14.71
N MET A 628 -20.15 -17.79 13.71
CA MET A 628 -19.68 -16.92 12.62
C MET A 628 -20.80 -16.30 11.78
N ASP A 629 -21.98 -16.92 11.78
CA ASP A 629 -23.18 -16.43 11.10
C ASP A 629 -23.66 -15.06 11.64
N ARG A 630 -23.34 -14.74 12.91
CA ARG A 630 -23.76 -13.50 13.58
C ARG A 630 -22.60 -12.68 14.11
N LEU A 631 -21.44 -13.29 14.33
CA LEU A 631 -20.29 -12.63 14.93
C LEU A 631 -19.85 -11.38 14.16
N ALA A 632 -19.95 -11.39 12.82
CA ALA A 632 -19.61 -10.23 12.00
C ALA A 632 -20.52 -9.02 12.33
N ASP A 633 -21.83 -9.26 12.41
CA ASP A 633 -22.81 -8.23 12.71
C ASP A 633 -22.70 -7.75 14.15
N ALA A 634 -22.43 -8.66 15.10
CA ALA A 634 -22.20 -8.32 16.50
C ALA A 634 -20.94 -7.45 16.69
N LEU A 635 -19.84 -7.79 16.01
CA LEU A 635 -18.59 -7.00 16.07
C LEU A 635 -18.77 -5.62 15.43
N ASP A 636 -19.46 -5.53 14.29
CA ASP A 636 -19.75 -4.25 13.67
C ASP A 636 -20.66 -3.39 14.56
N ALA A 637 -21.71 -3.97 15.15
CA ALA A 637 -22.58 -3.26 16.09
C ALA A 637 -21.82 -2.76 17.32
N PHE A 638 -20.90 -3.58 17.86
CA PHE A 638 -20.01 -3.23 18.95
C PHE A 638 -19.08 -2.07 18.58
N MET A 639 -18.39 -2.15 17.43
CA MET A 639 -17.49 -1.07 16.98
C MET A 639 -18.23 0.24 16.70
N MET A 640 -19.52 0.17 16.38
CA MET A 640 -20.37 1.33 16.19
C MET A 640 -21.01 1.86 17.49
N GLY A 641 -20.71 1.23 18.63
CA GLY A 641 -21.20 1.65 19.94
C GLY A 641 -22.66 1.28 20.22
N ARG A 642 -23.23 0.33 19.48
CA ARG A 642 -24.61 -0.13 19.68
C ARG A 642 -24.72 -1.34 20.58
N LEU A 643 -23.61 -2.05 20.79
CA LEU A 643 -23.54 -3.29 21.53
C LEU A 643 -22.37 -3.21 22.52
N GLU A 644 -22.55 -3.75 23.71
CA GLU A 644 -21.45 -3.94 24.67
C GLU A 644 -20.68 -5.23 24.37
N ALA A 645 -19.40 -5.28 24.73
CA ALA A 645 -18.53 -6.43 24.45
C ALA A 645 -19.11 -7.75 25.01
N ALA A 646 -19.69 -7.70 26.21
CA ALA A 646 -20.28 -8.87 26.89
C ALA A 646 -21.53 -9.43 26.18
N ALA A 647 -22.20 -8.63 25.34
CA ALA A 647 -23.40 -9.04 24.62
C ALA A 647 -23.10 -9.66 23.24
N ILE A 648 -21.83 -9.68 22.80
CA ILE A 648 -21.42 -10.22 21.50
C ILE A 648 -21.74 -11.72 21.35
N PRO A 649 -21.46 -12.61 22.33
CA PRO A 649 -21.73 -14.04 22.17
C PRO A 649 -23.22 -14.38 22.10
N SER A 650 -24.07 -13.55 22.73
CA SER A 650 -25.52 -13.71 22.83
C SER A 650 -26.30 -12.87 21.82
N TYR A 651 -25.62 -12.20 20.89
CA TYR A 651 -26.23 -11.35 19.88
C TYR A 651 -27.17 -12.17 18.96
N THR A 652 -28.44 -11.76 18.93
CA THR A 652 -29.53 -12.45 18.22
C THR A 652 -30.29 -11.55 17.25
N GLU A 653 -30.05 -10.23 17.27
CA GLU A 653 -30.78 -9.28 16.42
C GLU A 653 -30.43 -9.45 14.93
N PRO A 654 -31.43 -9.26 14.04
CA PRO A 654 -31.27 -9.51 12.62
C PRO A 654 -30.42 -8.43 11.95
N ALA A 655 -29.81 -8.81 10.82
CA ALA A 655 -29.11 -7.91 9.91
C ALA A 655 -29.96 -6.66 9.61
N HIS A 656 -29.34 -5.49 9.70
CA HIS A 656 -29.99 -4.21 9.46
C HIS A 656 -30.68 -4.20 8.08
N PRO A 657 -31.81 -3.46 7.94
CA PRO A 657 -32.52 -3.41 6.66
C PRO A 657 -31.59 -2.88 5.57
N ALA A 658 -31.37 -3.71 4.55
CA ALA A 658 -30.56 -3.33 3.41
C ALA A 658 -31.25 -2.20 2.63
N LEU A 659 -30.56 -1.07 2.49
CA LEU A 659 -31.01 0.04 1.65
C LEU A 659 -30.90 -0.30 0.17
N SER A 660 -29.89 -1.10 -0.19
CA SER A 660 -29.70 -1.60 -1.54
C SER A 660 -29.05 -2.98 -1.50
N VAL A 661 -29.55 -3.89 -2.34
CA VAL A 661 -28.91 -5.19 -2.58
C VAL A 661 -28.69 -5.32 -4.08
N SER A 662 -27.43 -5.45 -4.47
CA SER A 662 -27.02 -5.63 -5.86
C SER A 662 -26.31 -6.96 -6.05
N LYS A 663 -26.41 -7.51 -7.26
CA LYS A 663 -25.72 -8.74 -7.68
C LYS A 663 -24.84 -8.43 -8.89
N PRO A 664 -23.69 -9.12 -9.05
CA PRO A 664 -22.89 -8.95 -10.25
C PRO A 664 -23.65 -9.46 -11.49
N SER A 665 -23.44 -8.80 -12.61
CA SER A 665 -23.98 -9.21 -13.91
C SER A 665 -23.36 -10.53 -14.36
N LEU A 666 -24.21 -11.55 -14.57
CA LEU A 666 -23.80 -12.85 -15.08
C LEU A 666 -23.22 -12.76 -16.50
N ARG A 667 -23.71 -11.81 -17.31
CA ARG A 667 -23.29 -11.64 -18.71
C ARG A 667 -21.81 -11.27 -18.78
N SER A 668 -21.37 -10.32 -17.96
CA SER A 668 -19.98 -9.85 -17.97
C SER A 668 -18.99 -10.90 -17.49
N GLU A 669 -19.30 -11.59 -16.38
CA GLU A 669 -18.44 -12.66 -15.85
C GLU A 669 -18.32 -13.83 -16.85
N GLY A 670 -19.43 -14.22 -17.50
CA GLY A 670 -19.43 -15.29 -18.49
C GLY A 670 -18.69 -14.96 -19.79
N VAL A 671 -18.86 -13.74 -20.32
CA VAL A 671 -18.25 -13.35 -21.61
C VAL A 671 -16.72 -13.25 -21.52
N VAL A 672 -16.17 -12.75 -20.41
CA VAL A 672 -14.72 -12.76 -20.21
C VAL A 672 -14.16 -14.17 -20.34
N LEU A 673 -14.81 -15.13 -19.70
CA LEU A 673 -14.35 -16.52 -19.68
C LEU A 673 -14.57 -17.21 -21.04
N LEU A 674 -15.62 -16.84 -21.79
CA LEU A 674 -15.81 -17.29 -23.17
C LEU A 674 -14.69 -16.78 -24.09
N ILE A 675 -14.31 -15.49 -24.00
CA ILE A 675 -13.23 -14.89 -24.79
C ILE A 675 -11.88 -15.54 -24.44
N ILE A 676 -11.54 -15.65 -23.15
CA ILE A 676 -10.28 -16.28 -22.74
C ILE A 676 -10.28 -17.76 -23.14
N GLY A 677 -11.42 -18.45 -22.96
CA GLY A 677 -11.55 -19.84 -23.35
C GLY A 677 -11.48 -20.09 -24.85
N LEU A 678 -11.68 -19.07 -25.71
CA LEU A 678 -11.39 -19.20 -27.15
C LEU A 678 -9.90 -19.50 -27.40
N PHE A 679 -9.01 -18.90 -26.60
CA PHE A 679 -7.57 -19.16 -26.63
C PHE A 679 -7.16 -20.35 -25.75
N PHE A 680 -7.97 -20.68 -24.74
CA PHE A 680 -7.74 -21.77 -23.79
C PHE A 680 -9.02 -22.59 -23.54
N PRO A 681 -9.46 -23.45 -24.49
CA PRO A 681 -10.75 -24.15 -24.43
C PRO A 681 -11.04 -24.92 -23.12
N PRO A 682 -10.04 -25.54 -22.44
CA PRO A 682 -10.30 -26.21 -21.16
C PRO A 682 -10.90 -25.29 -20.08
N LEU A 683 -10.71 -23.97 -20.17
CA LEU A 683 -11.31 -23.03 -19.23
C LEU A 683 -12.84 -22.99 -19.32
N TRP A 684 -13.47 -23.39 -20.43
CA TRP A 684 -14.92 -23.43 -20.50
C TRP A 684 -15.55 -24.42 -19.50
N LEU A 685 -14.79 -25.43 -19.05
CA LEU A 685 -15.25 -26.38 -18.03
C LEU A 685 -15.54 -25.72 -16.67
N ILE A 686 -14.89 -24.58 -16.37
CA ILE A 686 -15.14 -23.83 -15.12
C ILE A 686 -16.24 -22.76 -15.28
N LEU A 687 -16.82 -22.58 -16.48
CA LEU A 687 -17.88 -21.60 -16.73
C LEU A 687 -19.10 -21.79 -15.80
N PRO A 688 -19.65 -23.01 -15.59
CA PRO A 688 -20.77 -23.21 -14.68
C PRO A 688 -20.44 -22.78 -13.24
N LEU A 689 -19.21 -23.05 -12.80
CA LEU A 689 -18.73 -22.68 -11.46
C LEU A 689 -18.64 -21.16 -11.31
N VAL A 690 -18.11 -20.45 -12.32
CA VAL A 690 -18.01 -18.98 -12.31
C VAL A 690 -19.39 -18.32 -12.32
N LEU A 691 -20.32 -18.84 -13.13
CA LEU A 691 -21.71 -18.35 -13.16
C LEU A 691 -22.42 -18.59 -11.82
N TRP A 692 -22.19 -19.76 -11.19
CA TRP A 692 -22.72 -20.04 -9.87
C TRP A 692 -22.13 -19.09 -8.80
N GLN A 693 -20.81 -18.86 -8.83
CA GLN A 693 -20.15 -17.93 -7.91
C GLN A 693 -20.72 -16.51 -8.04
N ALA A 694 -20.93 -16.04 -9.27
CA ALA A 694 -21.53 -14.74 -9.53
C ALA A 694 -22.99 -14.67 -9.04
N ARG A 695 -23.77 -15.75 -9.16
CA ARG A 695 -25.17 -15.81 -8.69
C ARG A 695 -25.30 -15.73 -7.16
N VAL A 696 -24.33 -16.30 -6.43
CA VAL A 696 -24.34 -16.31 -4.95
C VAL A 696 -23.78 -15.01 -4.37
N ARG A 697 -22.91 -14.30 -5.11
CA ARG A 697 -22.32 -13.04 -4.66
C ARG A 697 -23.37 -11.94 -4.50
N ARG A 698 -23.33 -11.21 -3.38
CA ARG A 698 -24.23 -10.09 -3.08
C ARG A 698 -23.43 -8.91 -2.56
N PHE A 699 -23.79 -7.72 -3.03
CA PHE A 699 -23.34 -6.45 -2.49
C PHE A 699 -24.50 -5.82 -1.75
N ILE A 700 -24.30 -5.45 -0.48
CA ILE A 700 -25.35 -4.96 0.39
C ILE A 700 -24.90 -3.61 0.93
N VAL A 701 -25.73 -2.59 0.77
CA VAL A 701 -25.51 -1.29 1.39
C VAL A 701 -26.53 -1.10 2.49
N GLU A 702 -26.05 -0.91 3.71
CA GLU A 702 -26.87 -0.67 4.91
C GLU A 702 -26.81 0.81 5.29
N ALA A 703 -27.39 1.20 6.43
CA ALA A 703 -27.50 2.60 6.85
C ALA A 703 -26.16 3.26 7.18
N ASP A 704 -25.16 2.46 7.53
CA ASP A 704 -23.93 2.79 8.25
C ASP A 704 -22.68 2.07 7.71
N ARG A 705 -22.85 1.02 6.89
CA ARG A 705 -21.76 0.21 6.32
C ARG A 705 -22.08 -0.34 4.92
N VAL A 706 -21.03 -0.79 4.22
CA VAL A 706 -21.11 -1.54 2.97
C VAL A 706 -20.57 -2.94 3.17
N LEU A 707 -21.32 -3.95 2.70
CA LEU A 707 -20.97 -5.36 2.81
C LEU A 707 -20.86 -6.02 1.44
N ARG A 708 -19.95 -6.98 1.36
CA ARG A 708 -19.87 -7.96 0.27
C ARG A 708 -19.97 -9.37 0.84
N ARG A 709 -20.90 -10.15 0.32
CA ARG A 709 -21.02 -11.58 0.61
C ARG A 709 -20.61 -12.37 -0.63
N ASP A 710 -19.65 -13.28 -0.49
CA ASP A 710 -19.13 -14.09 -1.58
C ASP A 710 -18.81 -15.53 -1.16
N GLY A 711 -18.64 -16.41 -2.15
CA GLY A 711 -18.27 -17.81 -1.97
C GLY A 711 -19.44 -18.79 -2.07
N ILE A 712 -19.16 -19.96 -2.67
CA ILE A 712 -20.15 -21.04 -2.87
C ILE A 712 -20.18 -21.96 -1.65
N PHE A 713 -18.99 -22.45 -1.26
CA PHE A 713 -18.82 -23.36 -0.13
C PHE A 713 -18.43 -22.60 1.14
N PHE A 714 -17.37 -21.79 1.07
CA PHE A 714 -16.95 -20.93 2.17
C PHE A 714 -17.62 -19.58 2.02
N GLN A 715 -18.52 -19.24 2.94
CA GLN A 715 -19.21 -17.96 2.90
C GLN A 715 -18.30 -16.89 3.49
N ARG A 716 -17.84 -15.98 2.64
CA ARG A 716 -17.05 -14.81 3.03
C ARG A 716 -17.96 -13.60 3.14
N ILE A 717 -17.83 -12.85 4.24
CA ILE A 717 -18.48 -11.55 4.43
C ILE A 717 -17.38 -10.53 4.68
N THR A 718 -17.32 -9.48 3.86
CA THR A 718 -16.42 -8.33 4.06
C THR A 718 -17.28 -7.12 4.39
N SER A 719 -16.97 -6.40 5.48
CA SER A 719 -17.71 -5.23 5.96
C SER A 719 -16.80 -4.02 6.12
N ILE A 720 -17.24 -2.86 5.63
CA ILE A 720 -16.57 -1.57 5.83
C ILE A 720 -17.59 -0.51 6.29
N PRO A 721 -17.43 0.07 7.49
CA PRO A 721 -18.23 1.20 7.95
C PRO A 721 -17.99 2.48 7.13
N PHE A 722 -19.02 3.30 6.89
CA PHE A 722 -18.88 4.53 6.08
C PHE A 722 -17.87 5.52 6.67
N HIS A 723 -17.82 5.64 8.00
CA HIS A 723 -16.90 6.56 8.68
C HIS A 723 -15.41 6.16 8.58
N LYS A 724 -15.12 4.94 8.07
CA LYS A 724 -13.76 4.45 7.79
C LYS A 724 -13.33 4.65 6.34
N LEU A 725 -14.26 5.03 5.46
CA LEU A 725 -13.94 5.30 4.06
C LEU A 725 -13.11 6.58 3.93
N ASP A 726 -12.12 6.52 3.03
CA ASP A 726 -11.21 7.62 2.70
C ASP A 726 -11.57 8.24 1.34
N SER A 727 -11.87 7.37 0.38
CA SER A 727 -12.25 7.75 -0.97
C SER A 727 -13.14 6.68 -1.61
N ILE A 728 -13.94 7.14 -2.57
CA ILE A 728 -14.84 6.28 -3.34
C ILE A 728 -14.62 6.54 -4.82
N GLN A 729 -14.63 5.46 -5.60
CA GLN A 729 -14.42 5.54 -7.03
C GLN A 729 -15.48 4.75 -7.76
N GLN A 730 -15.82 5.25 -8.94
CA GLN A 730 -16.72 4.61 -9.86
C GLN A 730 -15.99 4.43 -11.19
N GLU A 731 -16.03 3.22 -11.75
CA GLU A 731 -15.41 2.91 -13.03
C GLU A 731 -16.36 2.06 -13.88
N GLN A 732 -16.37 2.30 -15.18
CA GLN A 732 -17.06 1.48 -16.17
C GLN A 732 -16.09 1.18 -17.31
N GLY A 733 -15.69 -0.09 -17.44
CA GLY A 733 -14.83 -0.55 -18.55
C GLY A 733 -15.61 -0.95 -19.81
N ALA A 734 -14.92 -1.45 -20.82
CA ALA A 734 -15.49 -1.79 -22.13
C ALA A 734 -16.68 -2.75 -22.05
N LEU A 735 -16.50 -3.87 -21.33
CA LEU A 735 -17.58 -4.83 -21.09
C LEU A 735 -18.69 -4.24 -20.21
N GLY A 736 -18.33 -3.33 -19.31
CA GLY A 736 -19.30 -2.59 -18.49
C GLY A 736 -20.23 -1.77 -19.36
N LYS A 737 -19.70 -1.01 -20.32
CA LYS A 737 -20.51 -0.25 -21.29
C LYS A 737 -21.40 -1.13 -22.14
N ALA A 738 -20.83 -2.20 -22.70
CA ALA A 738 -21.56 -3.13 -23.57
C ALA A 738 -22.74 -3.81 -22.85
N PHE A 739 -22.63 -4.01 -21.54
CA PHE A 739 -23.64 -4.72 -20.73
C PHE A 739 -24.35 -3.84 -19.69
N GLY A 740 -24.17 -2.52 -19.73
CA GLY A 740 -24.78 -1.58 -18.78
C GLY A 740 -24.45 -1.89 -17.32
N ASN A 741 -23.20 -2.20 -17.00
CA ASN A 741 -22.73 -2.37 -15.61
C ASN A 741 -21.42 -1.64 -15.36
N GLY A 742 -21.06 -1.50 -14.08
CA GLY A 742 -19.82 -0.85 -13.67
C GLY A 742 -19.26 -1.42 -12.37
N LYS A 743 -18.29 -0.70 -11.83
CA LYS A 743 -17.50 -1.06 -10.66
C LYS A 743 -17.51 0.12 -9.68
N VAL A 744 -17.71 -0.18 -8.40
CA VAL A 744 -17.53 0.79 -7.31
C VAL A 744 -16.38 0.29 -6.43
N THR A 745 -15.39 1.14 -6.23
CA THR A 745 -14.20 0.86 -5.43
C THR A 745 -14.25 1.70 -4.15
N LEU A 746 -14.07 1.06 -3.01
CA LEU A 746 -14.04 1.68 -1.70
C LEU A 746 -12.65 1.52 -1.10
N LEU A 747 -12.08 2.62 -0.63
CA LEU A 747 -10.75 2.67 -0.03
C LEU A 747 -10.85 3.27 1.37
N THR A 748 -10.06 2.73 2.32
CA THR A 748 -10.00 3.19 3.71
C THR A 748 -8.62 3.76 4.03
N ALA A 749 -8.55 4.61 5.05
CA ALA A 749 -7.35 5.40 5.35
C ALA A 749 -6.12 4.51 5.62
N GLY A 750 -5.05 4.69 4.84
CA GLY A 750 -3.79 3.95 4.98
C GLY A 750 -3.75 2.59 4.27
N SER A 751 -4.49 2.38 3.17
CA SER A 751 -4.52 1.13 2.39
C SER A 751 -4.07 1.33 0.93
N SER A 752 -2.97 0.70 0.48
CA SER A 752 -2.42 0.97 -0.86
C SER A 752 -3.28 0.35 -1.95
N GLN A 753 -4.03 -0.69 -1.58
CA GLN A 753 -4.93 -1.43 -2.43
C GLN A 753 -6.38 -1.17 -2.05
N PRO A 754 -7.31 -1.31 -3.00
CA PRO A 754 -8.74 -1.24 -2.71
C PRO A 754 -9.19 -2.20 -1.61
N ASP A 755 -9.81 -1.69 -0.56
CA ASP A 755 -10.28 -2.50 0.57
C ASP A 755 -11.54 -3.30 0.23
N LEU A 756 -12.43 -2.72 -0.57
CA LEU A 756 -13.60 -3.39 -1.12
C LEU A 756 -13.90 -2.96 -2.55
N VAL A 757 -14.10 -3.95 -3.42
CA VAL A 757 -14.44 -3.74 -4.83
C VAL A 757 -15.74 -4.44 -5.15
N LEU A 758 -16.72 -3.65 -5.58
CA LEU A 758 -18.02 -4.11 -6.05
C LEU A 758 -18.01 -4.13 -7.59
N LYS A 759 -17.80 -5.30 -8.19
CA LYS A 759 -17.63 -5.45 -9.65
C LYS A 759 -18.93 -5.82 -10.36
N HIS A 760 -19.07 -5.38 -11.61
CA HIS A 760 -20.15 -5.73 -12.53
C HIS A 760 -21.56 -5.44 -11.99
N ILE A 761 -21.74 -4.35 -11.25
CA ILE A 761 -23.06 -3.92 -10.76
C ILE A 761 -23.85 -3.30 -11.93
N PRO A 762 -25.06 -3.78 -12.26
CA PRO A 762 -25.91 -3.15 -13.28
C PRO A 762 -26.22 -1.68 -12.96
N ASP A 763 -26.74 -1.40 -11.77
CA ASP A 763 -27.10 -0.03 -11.31
C ASP A 763 -25.98 0.64 -10.49
N TYR A 764 -24.73 0.51 -10.96
CA TYR A 764 -23.54 0.95 -10.22
C TYR A 764 -23.57 2.44 -9.83
N GLU A 765 -24.14 3.31 -10.68
CA GLU A 765 -24.34 4.74 -10.41
C GLU A 765 -25.32 5.00 -9.26
N ALA A 766 -26.39 4.22 -9.15
CA ALA A 766 -27.35 4.36 -8.06
C ALA A 766 -26.72 3.90 -6.75
N VAL A 767 -25.98 2.78 -6.77
CA VAL A 767 -25.21 2.29 -5.61
C VAL A 767 -24.16 3.31 -5.18
N TYR A 768 -23.40 3.88 -6.12
CA TYR A 768 -22.42 4.92 -5.84
C TYR A 768 -23.06 6.15 -5.20
N ARG A 769 -24.15 6.68 -5.78
CA ARG A 769 -24.88 7.83 -5.21
C ARG A 769 -25.41 7.55 -3.81
N LEU A 770 -25.88 6.33 -3.55
CA LEU A 770 -26.38 5.92 -2.24
C LEU A 770 -25.25 5.85 -1.20
N ILE A 771 -24.12 5.23 -1.56
CA ILE A 771 -22.92 5.20 -0.73
C ILE A 771 -22.46 6.62 -0.45
N ARG A 772 -22.38 7.48 -1.47
CA ARG A 772 -21.98 8.89 -1.35
C ARG A 772 -22.90 9.68 -0.41
N LYS A 773 -24.22 9.49 -0.48
CA LYS A 773 -25.17 10.18 0.40
C LYS A 773 -24.96 9.84 1.88
N ARG A 774 -24.51 8.61 2.16
CA ARG A 774 -24.27 8.08 3.51
C ARG A 774 -22.83 8.24 3.97
N TYR A 775 -21.93 8.41 3.02
CA TYR A 775 -20.59 8.91 3.22
C TYR A 775 -20.70 10.38 3.67
N GLN A 776 -21.04 10.55 4.94
CA GLN A 776 -20.82 11.81 5.63
C GLN A 776 -19.40 11.74 6.15
N PRO A 777 -18.51 12.65 5.73
CA PRO A 777 -17.24 12.77 6.41
C PRO A 777 -17.55 13.05 7.88
N SER A 778 -17.20 12.10 8.75
CA SER A 778 -17.25 12.26 10.19
C SER A 778 -16.69 13.63 10.54
N ALA A 779 -17.54 14.54 11.04
CA ALA A 779 -17.08 15.72 11.75
C ALA A 779 -16.44 15.20 13.04
N THR A 780 -15.12 15.11 13.05
CA THR A 780 -14.32 14.95 14.27
C THR A 780 -13.71 16.28 14.61
#